data_AF-A0A0W0YEW9-F1
#
_entry.id   AF-A0A0W0YEW9-F1
#
_cell.length_a   1.000
_cell.length_b   1.000
_cell.length_c   1.000
_cell.angle_alpha   90.00
_cell.angle_beta   90.00
_cell.angle_gamma   90.00
#
_symmetry.space_group_name_H-M   'P 1'
#
loop_
_entity.id
_entity.type
_entity.pdbx_description
1 polymer ?
#
loop_
_entity_poly.entity_id
_entity_poly.type
_entity_poly.pdbx_seq_one_letter_code
_entity_poly.pdbx_strand_id
1 'polypeptide(L)'
;MNPLLSNLGYSLDPNTRIWLKADCESIAYNDGDEVENRIAAVISKAQDVSLFSPELKKHCVDWPSLYHLSASRANILRPFQNILPGSDVLEIGSGCGAITRYLGECGANVLALEGTLRRAVITRARTRDLNNVAVVCEQFHKFVGHEKFDVITLIGVLEYANLFMPGECPVQSMLQHVKSMLKPEGRLIIAIENQLGLKYFAGAPEDHHGQPLYGIEGRYKGKQPTTYGRHTLNNHLHQAGFIENEFFAPFPDYKLPLSIITQRGFSNQEFDPGMLVTHGVRADPQLPPHLFFSPELVWPVVLKNELGLDLANSFLIVAQTSKTKLSSSEILAYHYSTHRAKPFCKETLFLNTKKGNIEVQCKLLESDAVSDLKDQALSHSLQEKAVYIKGKLLSCDFIDIVVRDGWSIKEVSLYFKKYLFILASLTLKNKPINKINIDTLLPGNSIDLIPQNIIIAPNGKPSAIDQEWSWEYPIPAGFLIFRSVLMLNNIISCYGKAQSAFPNTLLGLFLALYKEMGYEVGEDKIHSYYELESLFQCKVAQDKTAVSNLSSPLRFSNWNYVITDYTKHIQSLEKAITDKDNHIKNLEHILEEADKHIHVLEDKDRHICNLEHMLKEKENQIEILKHVIVDKDRHIGNIEYMLEEKENHVATLEHVIADKDRHIGNIEYILEEKKNHVVTLEHVIADKDRHIGNIEYLLEEKKNHVVTLEHVIADKDRHIGNIEHLLEEKENYVATLEHVVADKDRHIGNIEHLLEEKENHVSPLEHVVADKDRHIENIEYMLVEKENHIETMARMVVDKDRHIENIEYMLVEKENHIETMARMVADKDRHIENIEYMLVEKENYIETMARMVVDKDRHIENIEYMLVEKENHIEAMARMVADKDRHIENIEYMLVENQNCFETIERMVADKEKHIRNLEILFSSKNKKILFLEQTIRSLKNKKIHQLTRRVRKKILRNPLKICSRSVFFDENWYLDHYPDVKAAGLDPVIHYVKYGAAEKRDPGPNFSTAFYIEENPEVERMRINPLVHFEVHFS
;
A
#
# COMPACT_ATOMS: atom_id res chain seq x y z
N MET A 1 30.09 -5.71 38.24
CA MET A 1 29.23 -4.74 37.53
C MET A 1 28.77 -3.56 38.39
N ASN A 2 28.12 -3.73 39.55
CA ASN A 2 27.61 -2.57 40.31
C ASN A 2 28.69 -1.52 40.69
N PRO A 3 29.90 -1.92 41.15
CA PRO A 3 30.97 -0.95 41.43
C PRO A 3 31.45 -0.20 40.17
N LEU A 4 31.40 -0.86 39.01
CA LEU A 4 31.78 -0.25 37.73
C LEU A 4 30.82 0.89 37.38
N LEU A 5 29.52 0.66 37.46
CA LEU A 5 28.51 1.66 37.09
C LEU A 5 28.57 2.89 38.00
N SER A 6 28.77 2.69 39.30
CA SER A 6 29.01 3.80 40.23
C SER A 6 30.26 4.61 39.86
N ASN A 7 31.36 3.95 39.47
CA ASN A 7 32.59 4.63 39.04
C ASN A 7 32.42 5.42 37.74
N LEU A 8 31.49 5.00 36.87
CA LEU A 8 31.15 5.71 35.63
C LEU A 8 30.10 6.82 35.83
N GLY A 9 29.72 7.11 37.08
CA GLY A 9 28.79 8.18 37.43
C GLY A 9 27.31 7.81 37.32
N TYR A 10 26.98 6.52 37.19
CA TYR A 10 25.57 6.07 37.24
C TYR A 10 25.14 5.83 38.69
N SER A 11 23.92 6.26 38.99
CA SER A 11 23.21 5.94 40.23
C SER A 11 22.12 4.90 39.97
N LEU A 12 21.94 3.97 40.90
CA LEU A 12 20.86 3.00 40.84
C LEU A 12 19.56 3.63 41.36
N ASP A 13 18.55 3.73 40.50
CA ASP A 13 17.23 4.20 40.90
C ASP A 13 16.55 3.19 41.84
N PRO A 14 16.15 3.58 43.07
CA PRO A 14 15.64 2.65 44.07
C PRO A 14 14.29 2.02 43.69
N ASN A 15 13.48 2.70 42.86
CA ASN A 15 12.14 2.24 42.50
C ASN A 15 12.18 1.23 41.36
N THR A 16 12.88 1.57 40.29
CA THR A 16 12.95 0.77 39.05
C THR A 16 14.10 -0.23 39.06
N ARG A 17 15.13 -0.01 39.90
CA ARG A 17 16.39 -0.76 39.94
C ARG A 17 17.18 -0.71 38.62
N ILE A 18 17.07 0.41 37.90
CA ILE A 18 17.82 0.72 36.68
C ILE A 18 18.93 1.71 37.02
N TRP A 19 20.05 1.61 36.30
CA TRP A 19 21.16 2.55 36.42
C TRP A 19 20.98 3.73 35.47
N LEU A 20 21.08 4.94 36.01
CA LEU A 20 20.84 6.21 35.32
C LEU A 20 21.94 7.22 35.65
N LYS A 21 22.27 8.11 34.70
CA LYS A 21 22.96 9.38 35.01
C LYS A 21 21.94 10.48 35.30
N ALA A 22 22.39 11.54 35.98
CA ALA A 22 21.55 12.70 36.33
C ALA A 22 20.97 13.43 35.11
N ASP A 23 21.65 13.35 33.96
CA ASP A 23 21.33 13.99 32.68
C ASP A 23 20.79 12.99 31.63
N CYS A 24 20.19 11.87 32.06
CA CYS A 24 19.72 10.83 31.16
C CYS A 24 18.60 11.31 30.22
N GLU A 25 18.92 11.52 28.95
CA GLU A 25 17.96 11.77 27.87
C GLU A 25 17.48 10.46 27.23
N SER A 26 16.20 10.11 27.43
CA SER A 26 15.56 8.95 26.77
C SER A 26 15.40 9.21 25.27
N ILE A 27 15.65 8.19 24.45
CA ILE A 27 15.33 8.22 23.02
C ILE A 27 13.80 8.19 22.85
N ALA A 28 13.28 8.92 21.85
CA ALA A 28 11.86 8.99 21.51
C ALA A 28 11.37 7.81 20.63
N TYR A 29 11.99 6.63 20.73
CA TYR A 29 11.63 5.44 19.95
C TYR A 29 10.73 4.50 20.78
N ASN A 30 9.62 4.07 20.19
CA ASN A 30 8.68 3.10 20.76
C ASN A 30 8.02 2.25 19.66
N ASP A 31 7.55 1.03 20.00
CA ASP A 31 6.78 0.15 19.10
C ASP A 31 5.25 0.44 19.18
N GLY A 32 4.87 1.62 19.68
CA GLY A 32 3.51 2.00 20.04
C GLY A 32 3.26 1.95 21.55
N ASP A 33 2.76 3.05 22.11
CA ASP A 33 2.56 3.21 23.56
C ASP A 33 1.66 2.12 24.17
N GLU A 34 0.56 1.77 23.51
CA GLU A 34 -0.38 0.76 24.00
C GLU A 34 0.24 -0.65 24.06
N VAL A 35 1.07 -1.00 23.07
CA VAL A 35 1.71 -2.31 22.96
C VAL A 35 2.73 -2.51 24.07
N GLU A 36 3.63 -1.54 24.24
CA GLU A 36 4.66 -1.61 25.28
C GLU A 36 4.06 -1.58 26.69
N ASN A 37 3.02 -0.76 26.92
CA ASN A 37 2.30 -0.74 28.19
C ASN A 37 1.63 -2.09 28.50
N ARG A 38 1.06 -2.74 27.49
CA ARG A 38 0.49 -4.10 27.65
C ARG A 38 1.56 -5.12 27.99
N ILE A 39 2.71 -5.11 27.30
CA ILE A 39 3.83 -6.03 27.59
C ILE A 39 4.38 -5.78 29.01
N ALA A 40 4.55 -4.51 29.41
CA ALA A 40 4.95 -4.14 30.75
C ALA A 40 3.97 -4.67 31.81
N ALA A 41 2.67 -4.53 31.58
CA ALA A 41 1.62 -5.03 32.48
C ALA A 41 1.62 -6.56 32.59
N VAL A 42 1.86 -7.28 31.48
CA VAL A 42 1.98 -8.75 31.49
C VAL A 42 3.20 -9.19 32.31
N ILE A 43 4.38 -8.62 32.04
CA ILE A 43 5.63 -9.00 32.72
C ILE A 43 5.61 -8.68 34.22
N SER A 44 5.03 -7.54 34.60
CA SER A 44 4.95 -7.10 36.00
C SER A 44 4.00 -7.96 36.83
N LYS A 45 2.92 -8.49 36.23
CA LYS A 45 1.94 -9.34 36.91
C LYS A 45 2.33 -10.82 36.94
N ALA A 46 3.10 -11.29 35.96
CA ALA A 46 3.54 -12.68 35.88
C ALA A 46 4.39 -13.04 37.10
N GLN A 47 4.21 -14.23 37.66
CA GLN A 47 5.07 -14.76 38.73
C GLN A 47 6.30 -15.41 38.13
N ASP A 48 6.10 -16.31 37.18
CA ASP A 48 7.16 -16.95 36.41
C ASP A 48 7.57 -16.04 35.23
N VAL A 49 8.74 -15.42 35.34
CA VAL A 49 9.38 -14.67 34.27
C VAL A 49 10.52 -15.42 33.59
N SER A 50 10.62 -16.73 33.77
CA SER A 50 11.59 -17.53 33.02
C SER A 50 11.36 -17.49 31.51
N LEU A 51 12.38 -17.89 30.75
CA LEU A 51 12.32 -17.95 29.30
C LEU A 51 11.17 -18.85 28.81
N PHE A 52 10.94 -19.98 29.46
CA PHE A 52 9.91 -20.96 29.10
C PHE A 52 8.61 -20.82 29.91
N SER A 53 8.35 -19.64 30.50
CA SER A 53 7.17 -19.38 31.33
C SER A 53 5.85 -19.69 30.59
N PRO A 54 5.03 -20.62 31.11
CA PRO A 54 3.70 -20.88 30.56
C PRO A 54 2.75 -19.68 30.73
N GLU A 55 2.97 -18.83 31.75
CA GLU A 55 2.16 -17.62 31.97
C GLU A 55 2.33 -16.64 30.81
N LEU A 56 3.57 -16.39 30.40
CA LEU A 56 3.88 -15.43 29.35
C LEU A 56 3.58 -15.96 27.96
N LYS A 57 3.76 -17.28 27.75
CA LYS A 57 3.38 -17.94 26.49
C LYS A 57 1.91 -17.70 26.13
N LYS A 58 1.00 -17.70 27.12
CA LYS A 58 -0.44 -17.45 26.91
C LYS A 58 -0.75 -16.04 26.40
N HIS A 59 0.16 -15.08 26.59
CA HIS A 59 0.01 -13.71 26.13
C HIS A 59 0.61 -13.46 24.74
N CYS A 60 1.22 -14.46 24.11
CA CYS A 60 1.72 -14.40 22.73
C CYS A 60 0.56 -14.51 21.72
N VAL A 61 -0.23 -13.43 21.60
CA VAL A 61 -1.46 -13.39 20.77
C VAL A 61 -1.31 -12.54 19.51
N ASP A 62 -0.23 -11.78 19.41
CA ASP A 62 0.11 -10.91 18.29
C ASP A 62 1.62 -10.88 18.07
N TRP A 63 2.05 -10.22 16.98
CA TRP A 63 3.47 -10.13 16.64
C TRP A 63 4.34 -9.52 17.75
N PRO A 64 4.02 -8.35 18.33
CA PRO A 64 4.86 -7.77 19.38
C PRO A 64 4.98 -8.64 20.64
N SER A 65 3.88 -9.24 21.10
CA SER A 65 3.92 -10.14 22.26
C SER A 65 4.68 -11.43 21.96
N LEU A 66 4.53 -12.00 20.76
CA LEU A 66 5.33 -13.14 20.32
C LEU A 66 6.82 -12.81 20.28
N TYR A 67 7.19 -11.65 19.73
CA TYR A 67 8.57 -11.19 19.60
C TYR A 67 9.26 -11.01 20.97
N HIS A 68 8.55 -10.45 21.96
CA HIS A 68 9.12 -10.12 23.27
C HIS A 68 8.96 -11.20 24.34
N LEU A 69 7.95 -12.09 24.23
CA LEU A 69 7.63 -13.05 25.29
C LEU A 69 7.97 -14.50 24.92
N SER A 70 8.17 -14.81 23.63
CA SER A 70 8.42 -16.18 23.18
C SER A 70 9.84 -16.67 23.50
N ALA A 71 9.94 -17.90 24.00
CA ALA A 71 11.21 -18.59 24.17
C ALA A 71 11.98 -18.80 22.85
N SER A 72 11.27 -18.82 21.71
CA SER A 72 11.89 -18.95 20.38
C SER A 72 12.82 -17.79 20.04
N ARG A 73 12.64 -16.60 20.66
CA ARG A 73 13.52 -15.44 20.46
C ARG A 73 14.96 -15.76 20.87
N ALA A 74 15.16 -16.57 21.92
CA ALA A 74 16.48 -16.94 22.42
C ALA A 74 17.26 -17.88 21.49
N ASN A 75 16.59 -18.54 20.53
CA ASN A 75 17.25 -19.48 19.62
C ASN A 75 18.37 -18.85 18.80
N ILE A 76 18.31 -17.53 18.59
CA ILE A 76 19.35 -16.78 17.87
C ILE A 76 20.72 -16.81 18.55
N LEU A 77 20.77 -16.96 19.89
CA LEU A 77 22.03 -16.98 20.65
C LEU A 77 22.45 -18.35 21.16
N ARG A 78 21.59 -19.38 21.02
CA ARG A 78 21.92 -20.76 21.41
C ARG A 78 23.19 -21.34 20.78
N PRO A 79 23.58 -21.01 19.52
CA PRO A 79 24.87 -21.44 18.97
C PRO A 79 26.08 -21.01 19.80
N PHE A 80 25.94 -19.96 20.61
CA PHE A 80 26.99 -19.39 21.44
C PHE A 80 26.82 -19.69 22.93
N GLN A 81 25.89 -20.56 23.32
CA GLN A 81 25.59 -20.84 24.72
C GLN A 81 26.83 -21.29 25.52
N ASN A 82 27.76 -21.99 24.89
CA ASN A 82 28.98 -22.51 25.53
C ASN A 82 29.98 -21.43 25.97
N ILE A 83 29.90 -20.21 25.43
CA ILE A 83 30.78 -19.10 25.80
C ILE A 83 30.14 -18.10 26.76
N LEU A 84 28.85 -18.25 27.08
CA LEU A 84 28.11 -17.31 27.92
C LEU A 84 28.36 -17.49 29.43
N PRO A 85 28.40 -18.71 30.00
CA PRO A 85 28.56 -18.89 31.43
C PRO A 85 29.82 -18.20 31.98
N GLY A 86 29.63 -17.31 32.96
CA GLY A 86 30.72 -16.56 33.61
C GLY A 86 31.35 -15.44 32.78
N SER A 87 30.93 -15.24 31.53
CA SER A 87 31.44 -14.17 30.66
C SER A 87 30.81 -12.81 31.00
N ASP A 88 31.58 -11.73 30.83
CA ASP A 88 31.05 -10.37 30.89
C ASP A 88 30.43 -9.99 29.53
N VAL A 89 29.12 -9.77 29.52
CA VAL A 89 28.34 -9.52 28.29
C VAL A 89 27.77 -8.12 28.31
N LEU A 90 28.04 -7.35 27.26
CA LEU A 90 27.33 -6.10 26.97
C LEU A 90 26.28 -6.36 25.89
N GLU A 91 25.01 -6.26 26.27
CA GLU A 91 23.90 -6.28 25.32
C GLU A 91 23.50 -4.84 25.00
N ILE A 92 23.67 -4.42 23.75
CA ILE A 92 23.25 -3.10 23.29
C ILE A 92 21.87 -3.26 22.66
N GLY A 93 20.91 -2.43 23.09
CA GLY A 93 19.52 -2.48 22.62
C GLY A 93 18.74 -3.66 23.18
N SER A 94 18.65 -3.78 24.51
CA SER A 94 17.96 -4.93 25.16
C SER A 94 16.45 -5.02 24.88
N GLY A 95 15.83 -3.93 24.40
CA GLY A 95 14.40 -3.85 24.13
C GLY A 95 13.58 -4.10 25.39
N CYS A 96 12.63 -5.04 25.34
CA CYS A 96 11.86 -5.49 26.50
C CYS A 96 12.50 -6.67 27.27
N GLY A 97 13.76 -7.01 26.98
CA GLY A 97 14.56 -7.95 27.79
C GLY A 97 14.42 -9.42 27.43
N ALA A 98 13.94 -9.75 26.22
CA ALA A 98 13.78 -11.13 25.77
C ALA A 98 15.13 -11.87 25.67
N ILE A 99 16.12 -11.22 25.04
CA ILE A 99 17.48 -11.74 24.91
C ILE A 99 18.26 -11.59 26.22
N THR A 100 18.13 -10.45 26.91
CA THR A 100 18.70 -10.23 28.26
C THR A 100 18.37 -11.36 29.22
N ARG A 101 17.10 -11.80 29.22
CA ARG A 101 16.65 -12.90 30.07
C ARG A 101 17.43 -14.18 29.78
N TYR A 102 17.57 -14.55 28.50
CA TYR A 102 18.31 -15.73 28.09
C TYR A 102 19.78 -15.66 28.47
N LEU A 103 20.44 -14.52 28.22
CA LEU A 103 21.85 -14.30 28.58
C LEU A 103 22.06 -14.50 30.10
N GLY A 104 21.18 -13.91 30.91
CA GLY A 104 21.24 -14.04 32.37
C GLY A 104 20.98 -15.46 32.86
N GLU A 105 20.01 -16.18 32.28
CA GLU A 105 19.74 -17.60 32.62
C GLU A 105 20.88 -18.54 32.21
N CYS A 106 21.65 -18.20 31.17
CA CYS A 106 22.87 -18.93 30.81
C CYS A 106 24.03 -18.72 31.80
N GLY A 107 23.86 -17.88 32.81
CA GLY A 107 24.89 -17.57 33.80
C GLY A 107 25.92 -16.53 33.33
N ALA A 108 25.59 -15.74 32.31
CA ALA A 108 26.43 -14.61 31.91
C ALA A 108 26.29 -13.45 32.92
N ASN A 109 27.36 -12.66 33.04
CA ASN A 109 27.35 -11.39 33.75
C ASN A 109 26.91 -10.31 32.75
N VAL A 110 25.61 -9.96 32.74
CA VAL A 110 25.00 -9.12 31.68
C VAL A 110 24.86 -7.66 32.11
N LEU A 111 25.40 -6.75 31.29
CA LEU A 111 25.04 -5.35 31.26
C LEU A 111 24.15 -5.11 30.05
N ALA A 112 22.86 -4.87 30.29
CA ALA A 112 21.88 -4.54 29.27
C ALA A 112 21.77 -3.02 29.14
N LEU A 113 22.16 -2.49 27.98
CA LEU A 113 22.09 -1.08 27.64
C LEU A 113 20.87 -0.82 26.77
N GLU A 114 20.00 0.08 27.20
CA GLU A 114 18.78 0.45 26.47
C GLU A 114 18.64 1.96 26.37
N GLY A 115 18.30 2.47 25.19
CA GLY A 115 18.20 3.91 24.96
C GLY A 115 16.87 4.51 25.43
N THR A 116 15.83 3.69 25.56
CA THR A 116 14.50 4.13 25.99
C THR A 116 14.23 3.73 27.44
N LEU A 117 13.94 4.72 28.31
CA LEU A 117 13.70 4.48 29.74
C LEU A 117 12.58 3.45 29.98
N ARG A 118 11.49 3.53 29.23
CA ARG A 118 10.36 2.59 29.35
C ARG A 118 10.80 1.14 29.10
N ARG A 119 11.56 0.90 28.03
CA ARG A 119 12.06 -0.43 27.66
C ARG A 119 13.07 -0.95 28.67
N ALA A 120 13.92 -0.08 29.21
CA ALA A 120 14.82 -0.41 30.31
C ALA A 120 14.04 -0.89 31.55
N VAL A 121 12.93 -0.21 31.90
CA VAL A 121 12.04 -0.63 33.01
C VAL A 121 11.45 -2.01 32.75
N ILE A 122 10.96 -2.27 31.53
CA ILE A 122 10.40 -3.57 31.17
C ILE A 122 11.48 -4.66 31.24
N THR A 123 12.68 -4.41 30.71
CA THR A 123 13.83 -5.31 30.76
C THR A 123 14.22 -5.65 32.19
N ARG A 124 14.28 -4.65 33.07
CA ARG A 124 14.59 -4.87 34.49
C ARG A 124 13.47 -5.65 35.19
N ALA A 125 12.21 -5.37 34.88
CA ALA A 125 11.07 -6.13 35.41
C ALA A 125 11.07 -7.59 34.93
N ARG A 126 11.50 -7.85 33.69
CA ARG A 126 11.64 -9.18 33.07
C ARG A 126 12.75 -10.03 33.70
N THR A 127 13.80 -9.37 34.20
CA THR A 127 14.99 -9.99 34.77
C THR A 127 15.09 -9.83 36.28
N ARG A 128 13.99 -9.44 36.95
CA ARG A 128 13.95 -8.96 38.35
C ARG A 128 14.49 -9.94 39.40
N ASP A 129 14.50 -11.22 39.06
CA ASP A 129 14.95 -12.40 39.81
C ASP A 129 16.41 -12.80 39.51
N LEU A 130 17.03 -12.19 38.50
CA LEU A 130 18.41 -12.43 38.10
C LEU A 130 19.32 -11.33 38.68
N ASN A 131 20.26 -11.75 39.54
CA ASN A 131 21.22 -10.84 40.20
C ASN A 131 22.45 -10.53 39.34
N ASN A 132 22.70 -11.36 38.32
CA ASN A 132 23.78 -11.23 37.34
C ASN A 132 23.41 -10.34 36.14
N VAL A 133 22.26 -9.63 36.20
CA VAL A 133 21.80 -8.71 35.15
C VAL A 133 21.71 -7.29 35.73
N ALA A 134 22.47 -6.37 35.15
CA ALA A 134 22.34 -4.94 35.37
C ALA A 134 21.72 -4.28 34.13
N VAL A 135 20.76 -3.38 34.33
CA VAL A 135 20.11 -2.63 33.24
C VAL A 135 20.48 -1.17 33.35
N VAL A 136 21.01 -0.60 32.27
CA VAL A 136 21.43 0.80 32.14
C VAL A 136 20.55 1.46 31.09
N CYS A 137 19.97 2.61 31.42
CA CYS A 137 19.29 3.43 30.42
C CYS A 137 20.24 4.54 29.96
N GLU A 138 20.79 4.42 28.75
CA GLU A 138 21.59 5.46 28.11
C GLU A 138 21.71 5.22 26.59
N GLN A 139 21.95 6.29 25.84
CA GLN A 139 22.23 6.21 24.41
C GLN A 139 23.60 5.57 24.16
N PHE A 140 23.65 4.60 23.24
CA PHE A 140 24.86 3.82 22.95
C PHE A 140 26.11 4.68 22.65
N HIS A 141 25.97 5.74 21.86
CA HIS A 141 27.10 6.62 21.50
C HIS A 141 27.65 7.43 22.68
N LYS A 142 26.85 7.66 23.75
CA LYS A 142 27.27 8.35 24.98
C LYS A 142 27.85 7.37 26.03
N PHE A 143 27.58 6.07 25.89
CA PHE A 143 28.10 5.06 26.80
C PHE A 143 29.60 4.87 26.56
N VAL A 144 30.42 5.35 27.50
CA VAL A 144 31.87 5.25 27.47
C VAL A 144 32.34 4.57 28.76
N GLY A 145 32.90 3.37 28.63
CA GLY A 145 33.49 2.61 29.73
C GLY A 145 34.93 2.23 29.44
N HIS A 146 35.78 2.25 30.48
CA HIS A 146 37.14 1.68 30.39
C HIS A 146 37.17 0.16 30.50
N GLU A 147 36.10 -0.43 31.02
CA GLU A 147 35.94 -1.89 31.12
C GLU A 147 35.71 -2.51 29.76
N LYS A 148 36.18 -3.75 29.63
CA LYS A 148 36.08 -4.52 28.41
C LYS A 148 35.22 -5.75 28.62
N PHE A 149 34.50 -6.16 27.59
CA PHE A 149 33.57 -7.29 27.62
C PHE A 149 34.12 -8.49 26.85
N ASP A 150 33.75 -9.70 27.29
CA ASP A 150 34.05 -10.94 26.58
C ASP A 150 33.12 -11.09 25.37
N VAL A 151 31.87 -10.65 25.50
CA VAL A 151 30.88 -10.69 24.43
C VAL A 151 30.14 -9.36 24.34
N ILE A 152 29.97 -8.84 23.13
CA ILE A 152 29.07 -7.71 22.86
C ILE A 152 28.04 -8.15 21.83
N THR A 153 26.76 -7.84 22.04
CA THR A 153 25.69 -8.20 21.10
C THR A 153 25.06 -6.97 20.44
N LEU A 154 24.85 -7.04 19.12
CA LEU A 154 24.05 -6.10 18.31
C LEU A 154 22.94 -6.89 17.60
N ILE A 155 21.80 -7.08 18.25
CA ILE A 155 20.69 -7.91 17.72
C ILE A 155 19.54 -6.97 17.34
N GLY A 156 19.38 -6.70 16.04
CA GLY A 156 18.43 -5.69 15.55
C GLY A 156 18.80 -4.28 16.03
N VAL A 157 20.04 -3.87 15.76
CA VAL A 157 20.62 -2.59 16.24
C VAL A 157 21.48 -1.93 15.17
N LEU A 158 22.31 -2.71 14.48
CA LEU A 158 23.29 -2.16 13.54
C LEU A 158 22.64 -1.42 12.36
N GLU A 159 21.45 -1.83 11.96
CA GLU A 159 20.63 -1.18 10.94
C GLU A 159 20.25 0.26 11.32
N TYR A 160 20.17 0.57 12.62
CA TYR A 160 19.86 1.89 13.14
C TYR A 160 21.09 2.80 13.30
N ALA A 161 22.29 2.35 12.89
CA ALA A 161 23.51 3.13 13.05
C ALA A 161 23.39 4.55 12.44
N ASN A 162 22.75 4.70 11.28
CA ASN A 162 22.55 6.00 10.62
C ASN A 162 21.63 6.97 11.38
N LEU A 163 20.84 6.47 12.34
CA LEU A 163 19.97 7.29 13.19
C LEU A 163 20.65 7.68 14.51
N PHE A 164 21.33 6.72 15.14
CA PHE A 164 21.79 6.87 16.53
C PHE A 164 23.30 7.11 16.68
N MET A 165 24.10 6.99 15.63
CA MET A 165 25.52 7.33 15.66
C MET A 165 25.78 8.68 14.98
N PRO A 166 26.58 9.57 15.60
CA PRO A 166 27.03 10.80 14.95
C PRO A 166 28.12 10.52 13.91
N GLY A 167 28.28 11.46 12.96
CA GLY A 167 29.36 11.47 11.96
C GLY A 167 28.93 11.03 10.55
N GLU A 168 29.87 11.11 9.60
CA GLU A 168 29.64 10.81 8.18
C GLU A 168 29.64 9.32 7.83
N CYS A 169 30.21 8.46 8.69
CA CYS A 169 30.25 7.01 8.51
C CYS A 169 29.66 6.28 9.73
N PRO A 170 28.34 6.36 9.98
CA PRO A 170 27.72 5.95 11.25
C PRO A 170 27.93 4.46 11.60
N VAL A 171 27.82 3.56 10.62
CA VAL A 171 28.09 2.12 10.78
C VAL A 171 29.52 1.85 11.24
N GLN A 172 30.48 2.51 10.59
CA GLN A 172 31.89 2.35 10.88
C GLN A 172 32.21 2.87 12.29
N SER A 173 31.65 4.05 12.66
CA SER A 173 31.76 4.60 14.00
C SER A 173 31.17 3.66 15.06
N MET A 174 30.01 3.05 14.80
CA MET A 174 29.39 2.08 15.71
C MET A 174 30.31 0.89 15.97
N LEU A 175 30.80 0.25 14.90
CA LEU A 175 31.63 -0.94 14.99
C LEU A 175 32.99 -0.65 15.65
N GLN A 176 33.58 0.53 15.41
CA GLN A 176 34.80 0.97 16.09
C GLN A 176 34.57 1.24 17.58
N HIS A 177 33.42 1.83 17.95
CA HIS A 177 33.06 2.04 19.35
C HIS A 177 32.88 0.71 20.08
N VAL A 178 32.14 -0.23 19.48
CA VAL A 178 32.01 -1.60 19.99
C VAL A 178 33.38 -2.26 20.17
N LYS A 179 34.25 -2.19 19.17
CA LYS A 179 35.60 -2.76 19.23
C LYS A 179 36.42 -2.19 20.38
N SER A 180 36.27 -0.91 20.71
CA SER A 180 37.01 -0.27 21.81
C SER A 180 36.69 -0.90 23.18
N MET A 181 35.47 -1.43 23.33
CA MET A 181 34.95 -2.07 24.54
C MET A 181 35.12 -3.60 24.54
N LEU A 182 35.68 -4.20 23.49
CA LEU A 182 35.96 -5.64 23.46
C LEU A 182 37.30 -5.98 24.12
N LYS A 183 37.32 -7.08 24.87
CA LYS A 183 38.58 -7.75 25.25
C LYS A 183 39.30 -8.24 23.98
N PRO A 184 40.63 -8.46 23.99
CA PRO A 184 41.38 -8.87 22.79
C PRO A 184 40.83 -10.13 22.09
N GLU A 185 40.39 -11.13 22.86
CA GLU A 185 39.73 -12.36 22.37
C GLU A 185 38.19 -12.30 22.50
N GLY A 186 37.66 -11.11 22.77
CA GLY A 186 36.22 -10.88 22.88
C GLY A 186 35.54 -11.01 21.52
N ARG A 187 34.25 -11.34 21.56
CA ARG A 187 33.43 -11.61 20.37
C ARG A 187 32.29 -10.60 20.24
N LEU A 188 32.14 -10.06 19.05
CA LEU A 188 30.95 -9.32 18.65
C LEU A 188 29.97 -10.29 17.99
N ILE A 189 28.74 -10.35 18.50
CA ILE A 189 27.65 -11.13 17.89
C ILE A 189 26.64 -10.16 17.30
N ILE A 190 26.33 -10.30 16.01
CA ILE A 190 25.41 -9.43 15.28
C ILE A 190 24.27 -10.28 14.74
N ALA A 191 23.04 -9.83 14.88
CA ALA A 191 21.92 -10.37 14.14
C ALA A 191 21.17 -9.22 13.45
N ILE A 192 20.97 -9.34 12.14
CA ILE A 192 20.46 -8.26 11.28
C ILE A 192 19.74 -8.85 10.06
N GLU A 193 18.73 -8.15 9.57
CA GLU A 193 18.08 -8.37 8.28
C GLU A 193 19.11 -8.33 7.12
N ASN A 194 18.88 -9.15 6.10
CA ASN A 194 19.69 -9.12 4.87
C ASN A 194 18.96 -8.29 3.81
N GLN A 195 19.61 -7.25 3.30
CA GLN A 195 19.12 -6.43 2.18
C GLN A 195 18.62 -7.26 0.98
N LEU A 196 19.23 -8.43 0.75
CA LEU A 196 18.94 -9.34 -0.36
C LEU A 196 18.18 -10.60 0.09
N GLY A 197 17.51 -10.55 1.24
CA GLY A 197 16.69 -11.65 1.73
C GLY A 197 15.65 -12.11 0.71
N LEU A 198 15.53 -13.43 0.49
CA LEU A 198 14.64 -14.01 -0.51
C LEU A 198 13.18 -13.58 -0.32
N LYS A 199 12.74 -13.35 0.93
CA LYS A 199 11.40 -12.84 1.24
C LYS A 199 11.08 -11.52 0.54
N TYR A 200 12.07 -10.63 0.38
CA TYR A 200 11.89 -9.33 -0.26
C TYR A 200 11.69 -9.47 -1.78
N PHE A 201 12.40 -10.40 -2.43
CA PHE A 201 12.13 -10.76 -3.83
C PHE A 201 10.74 -11.38 -4.00
N ALA A 202 10.26 -12.08 -2.97
CA ALA A 202 8.92 -12.66 -2.93
C ALA A 202 7.82 -11.61 -2.65
N GLY A 203 8.17 -10.32 -2.54
CA GLY A 203 7.22 -9.23 -2.35
C GLY A 203 6.93 -8.86 -0.90
N ALA A 204 7.63 -9.45 0.08
CA ALA A 204 7.56 -8.97 1.46
C ALA A 204 8.06 -7.51 1.55
N PRO A 205 7.39 -6.65 2.33
CA PRO A 205 7.86 -5.30 2.56
C PRO A 205 9.18 -5.31 3.32
N GLU A 206 10.02 -4.31 3.07
CA GLU A 206 11.22 -4.08 3.87
C GLU A 206 10.85 -3.73 5.32
N ASP A 207 11.53 -4.35 6.29
CA ASP A 207 11.10 -4.43 7.69
C ASP A 207 10.99 -3.07 8.41
N HIS A 208 11.69 -2.03 7.94
CA HIS A 208 11.72 -0.70 8.56
C HIS A 208 10.92 0.35 7.79
N HIS A 209 10.78 0.20 6.47
CA HIS A 209 10.09 1.16 5.60
C HIS A 209 8.69 0.71 5.17
N GLY A 210 8.35 -0.58 5.35
CA GLY A 210 7.03 -1.13 5.02
C GLY A 210 6.74 -1.20 3.52
N GLN A 211 7.75 -1.04 2.66
CA GLN A 211 7.61 -1.05 1.20
C GLN A 211 8.35 -2.23 0.57
N PRO A 212 7.71 -3.01 -0.32
CA PRO A 212 8.39 -4.08 -1.07
C PRO A 212 9.56 -3.54 -1.90
N LEU A 213 10.59 -4.38 -2.10
CA LEU A 213 11.79 -4.12 -2.93
C LEU A 213 12.68 -2.93 -2.51
N TYR A 214 12.31 -2.19 -1.46
CA TYR A 214 13.00 -0.95 -1.05
C TYR A 214 14.51 -1.13 -0.84
N GLY A 215 14.89 -2.16 -0.07
CA GLY A 215 16.30 -2.50 0.18
C GLY A 215 17.02 -3.02 -1.06
N ILE A 216 16.38 -3.88 -1.86
CA ILE A 216 16.94 -4.48 -3.08
C ILE A 216 17.30 -3.39 -4.11
N GLU A 217 16.46 -2.38 -4.24
CA GLU A 217 16.70 -1.24 -5.16
C GLU A 217 17.65 -0.19 -4.58
N GLY A 218 18.12 -0.38 -3.34
CA GLY A 218 19.05 0.54 -2.68
C GLY A 218 18.45 1.93 -2.41
N ARG A 219 17.16 2.00 -2.07
CA ARG A 219 16.42 3.27 -1.91
C ARG A 219 16.66 4.02 -0.60
N TYR A 220 17.51 3.50 0.28
CA TYR A 220 17.86 4.12 1.57
C TYR A 220 18.41 5.55 1.40
N LYS A 221 17.96 6.50 2.23
CA LYS A 221 18.38 7.91 2.19
C LYS A 221 18.71 8.47 3.58
N GLY A 222 19.77 9.29 3.66
CA GLY A 222 20.05 10.14 4.83
C GLY A 222 20.09 9.37 6.16
N LYS A 223 19.36 9.88 7.16
CA LYS A 223 19.22 9.27 8.49
C LYS A 223 18.04 8.29 8.52
N GLN A 224 18.20 7.13 7.90
CA GLN A 224 17.19 6.07 7.88
C GLN A 224 17.80 4.73 8.32
N PRO A 225 17.00 3.81 8.90
CA PRO A 225 17.44 2.44 9.09
C PRO A 225 17.84 1.83 7.75
N THR A 226 18.99 1.16 7.73
CA THR A 226 19.62 0.64 6.50
C THR A 226 20.14 -0.77 6.74
N THR A 227 19.73 -1.71 5.89
CA THR A 227 20.23 -3.09 5.91
C THR A 227 21.28 -3.28 4.82
N TYR A 228 22.10 -4.32 4.94
CA TYR A 228 23.24 -4.55 4.05
C TYR A 228 23.27 -5.99 3.55
N GLY A 229 23.62 -6.18 2.27
CA GLY A 229 23.97 -7.49 1.75
C GLY A 229 25.26 -8.04 2.39
N ARG A 230 25.43 -9.36 2.37
CA ARG A 230 26.54 -10.07 3.04
C ARG A 230 27.92 -9.49 2.75
N HIS A 231 28.23 -9.23 1.47
CA HIS A 231 29.54 -8.74 1.07
C HIS A 231 29.82 -7.34 1.65
N THR A 232 28.86 -6.42 1.55
CA THR A 232 28.95 -5.07 2.10
C THR A 232 29.14 -5.11 3.62
N LEU A 233 28.36 -5.95 4.32
CA LEU A 233 28.44 -6.09 5.76
C LEU A 233 29.79 -6.67 6.22
N ASN A 234 30.32 -7.67 5.51
CA ASN A 234 31.65 -8.20 5.80
C ASN A 234 32.76 -7.15 5.58
N ASN A 235 32.62 -6.29 4.56
CA ASN A 235 33.55 -5.20 4.31
C ASN A 235 33.53 -4.16 5.45
N HIS A 236 32.35 -3.80 5.97
CA HIS A 236 32.25 -2.92 7.15
C HIS A 236 32.94 -3.51 8.37
N LEU A 237 32.76 -4.80 8.64
CA LEU A 237 33.44 -5.49 9.74
C LEU A 237 34.96 -5.45 9.60
N HIS A 238 35.48 -5.77 8.41
CA HIS A 238 36.92 -5.71 8.15
C HIS A 238 37.48 -4.29 8.24
N GLN A 239 36.77 -3.29 7.75
CA GLN A 239 37.17 -1.88 7.85
C GLN A 239 37.19 -1.40 9.31
N ALA A 240 36.28 -1.87 10.17
CA ALA A 240 36.32 -1.64 11.62
C ALA A 240 37.44 -2.42 12.32
N GLY A 241 38.10 -3.33 11.61
CA GLY A 241 39.22 -4.12 12.07
C GLY A 241 38.81 -5.35 12.88
N PHE A 242 37.66 -5.93 12.55
CA PHE A 242 37.34 -7.33 12.84
C PHE A 242 37.96 -8.19 11.74
N ILE A 243 38.89 -9.06 12.13
CA ILE A 243 39.75 -9.79 11.19
C ILE A 243 39.10 -11.09 10.76
N GLU A 244 38.46 -11.80 11.70
CA GLU A 244 37.73 -13.02 11.40
C GLU A 244 36.25 -12.88 11.74
N ASN A 245 35.42 -13.21 10.75
CA ASN A 245 33.97 -13.09 10.79
C ASN A 245 33.35 -14.39 10.25
N GLU A 246 32.51 -15.04 11.03
CA GLU A 246 31.76 -16.23 10.59
C GLU A 246 30.28 -15.89 10.45
N PHE A 247 29.72 -16.20 9.29
CA PHE A 247 28.31 -15.96 8.97
C PHE A 247 27.47 -17.23 9.16
N PHE A 248 26.27 -17.02 9.66
CA PHE A 248 25.21 -18.00 9.84
C PHE A 248 23.93 -17.44 9.21
N ALA A 249 23.06 -18.33 8.76
CA ALA A 249 21.74 -18.00 8.23
C ALA A 249 20.67 -18.52 9.17
N PRO A 250 20.04 -17.66 9.99
CA PRO A 250 18.84 -17.99 10.74
C PRO A 250 17.64 -18.11 9.79
N PHE A 251 16.85 -19.17 9.96
CA PHE A 251 15.63 -19.43 9.19
C PHE A 251 14.41 -19.57 10.12
N PRO A 252 13.27 -18.97 9.75
CA PRO A 252 13.08 -18.17 8.55
C PRO A 252 13.68 -16.76 8.62
N ASP A 253 13.94 -16.26 9.84
CA ASP A 253 14.52 -14.94 10.10
C ASP A 253 15.19 -14.96 11.49
N TYR A 254 16.12 -14.03 11.76
CA TYR A 254 16.84 -13.93 13.03
C TYR A 254 15.91 -13.57 14.20
N LYS A 255 14.73 -13.03 13.90
CA LYS A 255 13.73 -12.68 14.91
C LYS A 255 13.22 -13.90 15.68
N LEU A 256 12.81 -14.96 14.99
CA LEU A 256 12.30 -16.20 15.61
C LEU A 256 12.85 -17.43 14.88
N PRO A 257 14.16 -17.73 14.98
CA PRO A 257 14.75 -18.78 14.18
C PRO A 257 14.34 -20.17 14.69
N LEU A 258 13.86 -20.99 13.75
CA LEU A 258 13.67 -22.43 13.92
C LEU A 258 14.95 -23.20 13.63
N SER A 259 15.70 -22.75 12.63
CA SER A 259 16.95 -23.38 12.23
C SER A 259 18.03 -22.32 12.03
N ILE A 260 19.28 -22.66 12.29
CA ILE A 260 20.43 -21.81 11.99
C ILE A 260 21.41 -22.65 11.19
N ILE A 261 21.63 -22.28 9.93
CA ILE A 261 22.58 -22.97 9.05
C ILE A 261 23.91 -22.22 9.09
N THR A 262 25.00 -22.95 9.35
CA THR A 262 26.35 -22.37 9.35
C THR A 262 26.83 -22.14 7.91
N GLN A 263 27.79 -21.24 7.70
CA GLN A 263 28.46 -21.10 6.40
C GLN A 263 29.00 -22.45 5.88
N ARG A 264 29.54 -23.30 6.78
CA ARG A 264 30.01 -24.65 6.43
C ARG A 264 28.87 -25.59 6.04
N GLY A 265 27.69 -25.44 6.64
CA GLY A 265 26.49 -26.19 6.29
C GLY A 265 26.12 -25.99 4.82
N PHE A 266 26.16 -24.76 4.32
CA PHE A 266 25.92 -24.47 2.90
C PHE A 266 27.01 -25.02 1.97
N SER A 267 28.27 -25.07 2.43
CA SER A 267 29.40 -25.56 1.61
C SER A 267 29.61 -27.09 1.68
N ASN A 268 28.85 -27.83 2.49
CA ASN A 268 29.04 -29.26 2.68
C ASN A 268 28.17 -30.09 1.72
N GLN A 269 28.80 -30.81 0.79
CA GLN A 269 28.10 -31.62 -0.23
C GLN A 269 27.32 -32.84 0.29
N GLU A 270 27.63 -33.30 1.51
CA GLU A 270 26.91 -34.42 2.13
C GLU A 270 25.71 -33.97 2.97
N PHE A 271 25.59 -32.68 3.24
CA PHE A 271 24.50 -32.09 3.99
C PHE A 271 23.54 -31.34 3.07
N ASP A 272 22.24 -31.60 3.22
CA ASP A 272 21.21 -30.88 2.49
C ASP A 272 20.49 -29.90 3.44
N PRO A 273 20.85 -28.60 3.41
CA PRO A 273 20.16 -27.60 4.22
C PRO A 273 18.71 -27.35 3.77
N GLY A 274 18.33 -27.76 2.55
CA GLY A 274 17.00 -27.54 1.98
C GLY A 274 15.88 -28.14 2.81
N MET A 275 16.14 -29.27 3.46
CA MET A 275 15.18 -29.91 4.37
C MET A 275 14.77 -28.99 5.53
N LEU A 276 15.71 -28.23 6.09
CA LEU A 276 15.47 -27.32 7.21
C LEU A 276 14.89 -25.99 6.74
N VAL A 277 15.36 -25.49 5.60
CA VAL A 277 14.96 -24.18 5.06
C VAL A 277 13.52 -24.22 4.56
N THR A 278 13.17 -25.20 3.73
CA THR A 278 11.83 -25.32 3.12
C THR A 278 10.73 -25.47 4.17
N HIS A 279 10.99 -26.18 5.27
CA HIS A 279 10.01 -26.35 6.36
C HIS A 279 9.88 -25.12 7.26
N GLY A 280 10.89 -24.24 7.27
CA GLY A 280 10.89 -23.02 8.06
C GLY A 280 10.18 -21.85 7.42
N VAL A 281 9.90 -21.88 6.11
CA VAL A 281 9.39 -20.72 5.33
C VAL A 281 8.18 -20.05 5.98
N ARG A 282 7.15 -20.82 6.35
CA ARG A 282 5.90 -20.27 6.90
C ARG A 282 5.98 -19.95 8.40
N ALA A 283 7.10 -20.24 9.05
CA ALA A 283 7.26 -19.92 10.46
C ALA A 283 7.52 -18.43 10.71
N ASP A 284 7.70 -17.63 9.66
CA ASP A 284 7.82 -16.18 9.75
C ASP A 284 6.41 -15.56 9.78
N PRO A 285 5.95 -15.05 10.94
CA PRO A 285 4.63 -14.44 11.07
C PRO A 285 4.53 -13.06 10.41
N GLN A 286 5.65 -12.46 9.99
CA GLN A 286 5.67 -11.17 9.29
C GLN A 286 5.57 -11.32 7.76
N LEU A 287 5.58 -12.54 7.23
CA LEU A 287 5.34 -12.74 5.81
C LEU A 287 3.94 -12.24 5.44
N PRO A 288 3.81 -11.47 4.36
CA PRO A 288 2.50 -11.09 3.87
C PRO A 288 1.69 -12.35 3.50
N PRO A 289 0.35 -12.28 3.54
CA PRO A 289 -0.52 -13.41 3.18
C PRO A 289 -0.31 -13.88 1.73
N HIS A 290 0.25 -13.01 0.89
CA HIS A 290 0.52 -13.27 -0.52
C HIS A 290 1.96 -12.91 -0.87
N LEU A 291 2.62 -13.86 -1.52
CA LEU A 291 3.97 -13.72 -2.06
C LEU A 291 3.94 -13.86 -3.58
N PHE A 292 4.87 -13.22 -4.28
CA PHE A 292 5.00 -13.30 -5.75
C PHE A 292 5.38 -14.70 -6.23
N PHE A 293 6.03 -15.49 -5.38
CA PHE A 293 6.37 -16.89 -5.63
C PHE A 293 6.38 -17.65 -4.30
N SER A 294 6.27 -18.99 -4.38
CA SER A 294 6.34 -19.89 -3.21
C SER A 294 7.80 -20.12 -2.80
N PRO A 295 8.27 -19.60 -1.65
CA PRO A 295 9.67 -19.73 -1.27
C PRO A 295 10.08 -21.19 -1.07
N GLU A 296 9.15 -22.08 -0.68
CA GLU A 296 9.39 -23.52 -0.54
C GLU A 296 9.87 -24.21 -1.83
N LEU A 297 9.49 -23.69 -3.00
CA LEU A 297 9.95 -24.18 -4.31
C LEU A 297 11.24 -23.50 -4.77
N VAL A 298 11.45 -22.24 -4.36
CA VAL A 298 12.61 -21.44 -4.78
C VAL A 298 13.86 -21.81 -3.99
N TRP A 299 13.73 -22.12 -2.70
CA TRP A 299 14.87 -22.49 -1.86
C TRP A 299 15.70 -23.67 -2.40
N PRO A 300 15.12 -24.80 -2.83
CA PRO A 300 15.88 -25.88 -3.46
C PRO A 300 16.70 -25.41 -4.67
N VAL A 301 16.17 -24.49 -5.49
CA VAL A 301 16.87 -23.94 -6.65
C VAL A 301 18.00 -23.00 -6.22
N VAL A 302 17.75 -22.12 -5.25
CA VAL A 302 18.75 -21.20 -4.66
C VAL A 302 19.92 -21.98 -4.07
N LEU A 303 19.65 -23.04 -3.32
CA LEU A 303 20.66 -23.88 -2.69
C LEU A 303 21.50 -24.63 -3.71
N LYS A 304 20.87 -25.16 -4.77
CA LYS A 304 21.57 -25.82 -5.87
C LYS A 304 22.55 -24.89 -6.61
N ASN A 305 22.33 -23.58 -6.56
CA ASN A 305 23.20 -22.57 -7.17
C ASN A 305 24.15 -21.90 -6.16
N GLU A 306 24.30 -22.48 -4.95
CA GLU A 306 25.22 -21.98 -3.90
C GLU A 306 24.90 -20.55 -3.41
N LEU A 307 23.67 -20.08 -3.59
CA LEU A 307 23.21 -18.74 -3.18
C LEU A 307 22.50 -18.73 -1.80
N GLY A 308 22.48 -19.87 -1.10
CA GLY A 308 21.70 -20.07 0.12
C GLY A 308 21.99 -19.07 1.23
N LEU A 309 23.28 -18.82 1.51
CA LEU A 309 23.68 -17.85 2.52
C LEU A 309 23.42 -16.41 2.03
N ASP A 310 23.73 -16.10 0.78
CA ASP A 310 23.57 -14.75 0.22
C ASP A 310 22.11 -14.26 0.16
N LEU A 311 21.16 -15.20 -0.01
CA LEU A 311 19.73 -14.91 -0.08
C LEU A 311 18.97 -15.25 1.21
N ALA A 312 19.65 -15.70 2.28
CA ALA A 312 19.03 -15.87 3.60
C ALA A 312 18.35 -14.56 4.03
N ASN A 313 17.17 -14.62 4.67
CA ASN A 313 16.43 -13.39 5.01
C ASN A 313 17.15 -12.50 6.03
N SER A 314 18.10 -13.08 6.76
CA SER A 314 18.87 -12.41 7.81
C SER A 314 20.20 -13.10 8.03
N PHE A 315 21.11 -12.42 8.73
CA PHE A 315 22.39 -12.95 9.14
C PHE A 315 22.49 -13.03 10.66
N LEU A 316 23.19 -14.04 11.12
CA LEU A 316 23.81 -14.08 12.44
C LEU A 316 25.32 -14.14 12.21
N ILE A 317 26.06 -13.25 12.85
CA ILE A 317 27.50 -13.08 12.60
C ILE A 317 28.21 -13.12 13.94
N VAL A 318 29.32 -13.84 14.00
CA VAL A 318 30.29 -13.70 15.09
C VAL A 318 31.59 -13.14 14.51
N ALA A 319 32.03 -12.03 15.06
CA ALA A 319 33.19 -11.26 14.61
C ALA A 319 34.17 -11.06 15.76
N GLN A 320 35.47 -11.09 15.46
CA GLN A 320 36.52 -10.89 16.45
C GLN A 320 37.73 -10.13 15.88
N THR A 321 38.54 -9.58 16.77
CA THR A 321 39.73 -8.80 16.37
C THR A 321 40.99 -9.66 16.22
N SER A 322 40.98 -10.90 16.74
CA SER A 322 42.11 -11.82 16.64
C SER A 322 42.06 -12.66 15.36
N LYS A 323 43.23 -13.17 14.95
CA LYS A 323 43.37 -14.10 13.81
C LYS A 323 43.11 -15.56 14.18
N THR A 324 42.86 -15.84 15.46
CA THR A 324 42.50 -17.19 15.93
C THR A 324 41.29 -17.64 15.12
N LYS A 325 41.22 -18.85 14.57
CA LYS A 325 39.96 -19.22 13.89
C LYS A 325 38.82 -19.28 14.90
N LEU A 326 37.70 -18.61 14.62
CA LEU A 326 36.42 -18.86 15.29
C LEU A 326 36.16 -20.37 15.16
N SER A 327 36.26 -21.08 16.26
CA SER A 327 36.23 -22.54 16.28
C SER A 327 35.08 -23.03 17.14
N SER A 328 34.05 -23.56 16.49
CA SER A 328 33.35 -24.78 16.90
C SER A 328 33.00 -25.56 15.64
N SER A 329 33.92 -26.38 15.15
CA SER A 329 33.96 -27.82 15.42
C SER A 329 32.74 -28.54 14.83
N GLU A 330 32.90 -29.06 13.62
CA GLU A 330 32.01 -30.10 13.06
C GLU A 330 30.55 -29.69 12.77
N ILE A 331 29.95 -28.70 13.44
CA ILE A 331 28.52 -28.37 13.30
C ILE A 331 28.21 -27.72 11.93
N LEU A 332 27.14 -28.18 11.30
CA LEU A 332 26.63 -27.75 10.00
C LEU A 332 25.34 -26.94 10.15
N ALA A 333 24.47 -27.34 11.08
CA ALA A 333 23.20 -26.68 11.34
C ALA A 333 22.70 -26.96 12.76
N TYR A 334 21.86 -26.04 13.24
CA TYR A 334 21.07 -26.13 14.45
C TYR A 334 19.59 -26.12 14.06
N HIS A 335 18.76 -26.92 14.74
CA HIS A 335 17.31 -26.90 14.60
C HIS A 335 16.65 -26.97 15.97
N TYR A 336 15.59 -26.21 16.21
CA TYR A 336 14.99 -26.01 17.53
C TYR A 336 13.50 -26.35 17.52
N SER A 337 13.04 -27.04 18.56
CA SER A 337 11.61 -27.29 18.80
C SER A 337 11.15 -26.60 20.08
N THR A 338 11.11 -25.27 20.09
CA THR A 338 10.77 -24.43 21.27
C THR A 338 9.30 -24.07 21.40
N HIS A 339 8.46 -24.46 20.42
CA HIS A 339 7.01 -24.24 20.46
C HIS A 339 6.26 -25.23 21.38
N ARG A 340 6.97 -26.25 21.87
CA ARG A 340 6.45 -27.29 22.76
C ARG A 340 6.39 -26.79 24.21
N ALA A 341 5.87 -27.59 25.12
CA ALA A 341 5.97 -27.32 26.56
C ALA A 341 7.42 -27.46 27.03
N LYS A 342 7.78 -26.73 28.10
CA LYS A 342 9.16 -26.65 28.63
C LYS A 342 9.92 -27.99 28.67
N PRO A 343 9.36 -29.12 29.16
CA PRO A 343 10.09 -30.39 29.25
C PRO A 343 10.44 -31.04 27.90
N PHE A 344 9.79 -30.60 26.83
CA PHE A 344 9.92 -31.17 25.48
C PHE A 344 10.65 -30.25 24.51
N CYS A 345 11.06 -29.07 24.98
CA CYS A 345 11.88 -28.16 24.22
C CYS A 345 13.25 -28.81 23.98
N LYS A 346 13.62 -28.98 22.71
CA LYS A 346 14.87 -29.63 22.30
C LYS A 346 15.60 -28.81 21.26
N GLU A 347 16.88 -29.12 21.09
CA GLU A 347 17.67 -28.78 19.92
C GLU A 347 18.17 -30.05 19.23
N THR A 348 18.35 -29.94 17.91
CA THR A 348 18.92 -30.95 17.03
C THR A 348 20.12 -30.33 16.33
N LEU A 349 21.29 -30.94 16.49
CA LEU A 349 22.56 -30.53 15.89
C LEU A 349 22.92 -31.49 14.75
N PHE A 350 23.42 -30.93 13.65
CA PHE A 350 23.96 -31.70 12.53
C PHE A 350 25.48 -31.54 12.52
N LEU A 351 26.24 -32.60 12.77
CA LEU A 351 27.70 -32.53 12.93
C LEU A 351 28.42 -33.38 11.88
N ASN A 352 29.37 -32.78 11.18
CA ASN A 352 30.32 -33.45 10.30
C ASN A 352 31.43 -34.11 11.14
N THR A 353 31.33 -35.42 11.33
CA THR A 353 32.32 -36.21 12.06
C THR A 353 33.68 -36.20 11.36
N LYS A 354 34.77 -36.45 12.09
CA LYS A 354 36.14 -36.59 11.52
C LYS A 354 36.28 -37.62 10.39
N LYS A 355 35.31 -38.54 10.24
CA LYS A 355 35.27 -39.57 9.19
C LYS A 355 34.52 -39.13 7.92
N GLY A 356 34.01 -37.90 7.87
CA GLY A 356 33.24 -37.35 6.74
C GLY A 356 31.75 -37.69 6.75
N ASN A 357 31.26 -38.49 7.71
CA ASN A 357 29.85 -38.77 7.89
C ASN A 357 29.18 -37.69 8.76
N ILE A 358 27.86 -37.52 8.61
CA ILE A 358 27.09 -36.59 9.42
C ILE A 358 26.37 -37.35 10.54
N GLU A 359 26.61 -36.93 11.78
CA GLU A 359 25.88 -37.37 12.98
C GLU A 359 24.81 -36.33 13.32
N VAL A 360 23.62 -36.78 13.67
CA VAL A 360 22.54 -35.94 14.19
C VAL A 360 22.48 -36.16 15.70
N GLN A 361 22.65 -35.10 16.48
CA GLN A 361 22.55 -35.16 17.94
C GLN A 361 21.33 -34.37 18.41
N CYS A 362 20.51 -34.96 19.26
CA CYS A 362 19.35 -34.29 19.85
C CYS A 362 19.56 -34.16 21.37
N LYS A 363 19.29 -32.98 21.93
CA LYS A 363 19.32 -32.76 23.39
C LYS A 363 18.13 -31.93 23.84
N LEU A 364 17.61 -32.24 25.03
CA LEU A 364 16.64 -31.37 25.71
C LEU A 364 17.32 -30.06 26.10
N LEU A 365 16.58 -28.96 25.99
CA LEU A 365 17.06 -27.64 26.41
C LEU A 365 16.99 -27.45 27.92
N GLU A 366 16.20 -28.27 28.62
CA GLU A 366 16.00 -28.29 30.07
C GLU A 366 16.01 -29.75 30.56
N SER A 367 17.04 -30.16 31.30
CA SER A 367 17.24 -31.55 31.73
C SER A 367 16.36 -31.99 32.90
N ASP A 368 15.91 -31.03 33.73
CA ASP A 368 15.35 -31.33 35.06
C ASP A 368 13.82 -31.51 35.06
N ALA A 369 13.18 -31.34 33.91
CA ALA A 369 11.73 -31.21 33.79
C ALA A 369 10.96 -32.52 33.50
N VAL A 370 11.64 -33.67 33.48
CA VAL A 370 11.10 -34.96 33.01
C VAL A 370 10.20 -35.66 34.07
N SER A 371 10.09 -35.15 35.30
CA SER A 371 9.48 -35.88 36.42
C SER A 371 7.95 -36.04 36.38
N ASP A 372 7.21 -35.18 35.67
CA ASP A 372 5.77 -34.99 35.90
C ASP A 372 4.83 -35.65 34.86
N LEU A 373 5.35 -36.47 33.95
CA LEU A 373 4.54 -37.13 32.90
C LEU A 373 4.02 -38.52 33.28
N LYS A 374 4.20 -38.95 34.54
CA LYS A 374 3.87 -40.31 34.99
C LYS A 374 2.38 -40.69 34.93
N ASP A 375 1.50 -39.76 34.55
CA ASP A 375 0.05 -39.94 34.56
C ASP A 375 -0.60 -39.81 33.15
N GLN A 376 0.16 -40.00 32.07
CA GLN A 376 -0.35 -39.79 30.70
C GLN A 376 -0.09 -40.96 29.75
N ALA A 377 -1.13 -41.35 29.00
CA ALA A 377 -1.08 -42.31 27.87
C ALA A 377 -0.18 -41.89 26.68
N LEU A 378 0.65 -40.84 26.85
CA LEU A 378 1.59 -40.33 25.86
C LEU A 378 2.99 -40.35 26.47
N SER A 379 3.93 -41.00 25.80
CA SER A 379 5.33 -41.08 26.20
C SER A 379 6.22 -40.31 25.24
N HIS A 380 7.31 -39.74 25.77
CA HIS A 380 8.32 -39.02 25.04
C HIS A 380 9.68 -39.72 25.24
N SER A 381 10.33 -40.11 24.15
CA SER A 381 11.62 -40.81 24.14
C SER A 381 12.55 -40.12 23.15
N LEU A 382 13.52 -39.38 23.67
CA LEU A 382 14.49 -38.67 22.83
C LEU A 382 15.59 -39.63 22.36
N GLN A 383 15.77 -39.73 21.04
CA GLN A 383 16.95 -40.38 20.48
C GLN A 383 18.13 -39.39 20.49
N GLU A 384 19.07 -39.54 21.41
CA GLU A 384 20.20 -38.60 21.57
C GLU A 384 21.12 -38.55 20.35
N LYS A 385 21.32 -39.68 19.65
CA LYS A 385 22.20 -39.78 18.47
C LYS A 385 21.55 -40.59 17.36
N ALA A 386 21.62 -40.06 16.15
CA ALA A 386 21.17 -40.71 14.93
C ALA A 386 22.17 -40.49 13.78
N VAL A 387 22.14 -41.40 12.81
CA VAL A 387 22.89 -41.24 11.56
C VAL A 387 22.07 -40.35 10.64
N TYR A 388 22.71 -39.35 10.03
CA TYR A 388 22.07 -38.53 9.01
C TYR A 388 21.66 -39.38 7.80
N ILE A 389 20.41 -39.24 7.36
CA ILE A 389 19.86 -39.98 6.23
C ILE A 389 19.80 -39.05 5.03
N LYS A 390 20.56 -39.37 3.97
CA LYS A 390 20.53 -38.62 2.71
C LYS A 390 19.33 -39.05 1.86
N GLY A 391 18.51 -38.11 1.43
CA GLY A 391 17.35 -38.36 0.56
C GLY A 391 16.41 -37.16 0.48
N LYS A 392 15.28 -37.35 -0.21
CA LYS A 392 14.22 -36.33 -0.32
C LYS A 392 13.18 -36.58 0.77
N LEU A 393 12.76 -35.53 1.48
CA LEU A 393 11.62 -35.61 2.39
C LEU A 393 10.34 -35.92 1.63
N LEU A 394 9.50 -36.81 2.18
CA LEU A 394 8.24 -37.19 1.55
C LEU A 394 7.29 -35.99 1.42
N SER A 395 7.35 -35.03 2.35
CA SER A 395 6.56 -33.80 2.29
C SER A 395 6.83 -32.95 1.05
N CYS A 396 8.03 -33.01 0.46
CA CYS A 396 8.35 -32.29 -0.77
C CYS A 396 7.51 -32.79 -1.96
N ASP A 397 7.21 -34.10 -2.04
CA ASP A 397 6.34 -34.64 -3.10
C ASP A 397 4.91 -34.06 -3.01
N PHE A 398 4.43 -33.75 -1.80
CA PHE A 398 3.12 -33.09 -1.62
C PHE A 398 3.16 -31.63 -2.04
N ILE A 399 4.21 -30.90 -1.65
CA ILE A 399 4.43 -29.49 -2.04
C ILE A 399 4.47 -29.37 -3.57
N ASP A 400 5.21 -30.25 -4.25
CA ASP A 400 5.32 -30.28 -5.72
C ASP A 400 3.95 -30.45 -6.41
N ILE A 401 2.99 -31.13 -5.77
CA ILE A 401 1.63 -31.32 -6.28
C ILE A 401 0.82 -30.04 -6.07
N VAL A 402 0.68 -29.59 -4.82
CA VAL A 402 -0.39 -28.63 -4.45
C VAL A 402 -0.05 -27.18 -4.74
N VAL A 403 1.22 -26.84 -4.94
CA VAL A 403 1.64 -25.48 -5.31
C VAL A 403 1.42 -25.22 -6.81
N ARG A 404 1.30 -26.27 -7.65
CA ARG A 404 1.12 -26.14 -9.10
C ARG A 404 -0.33 -25.83 -9.46
N ASP A 405 -0.56 -24.82 -10.29
CA ASP A 405 -1.87 -24.60 -10.91
C ASP A 405 -2.35 -25.82 -11.71
N GLY A 406 -3.62 -26.16 -11.57
CA GLY A 406 -4.25 -27.33 -12.17
C GLY A 406 -4.04 -28.63 -11.40
N TRP A 407 -3.53 -28.61 -10.16
CA TRP A 407 -3.47 -29.80 -9.33
C TRP A 407 -4.87 -30.37 -9.04
N SER A 408 -4.97 -31.69 -8.89
CA SER A 408 -6.23 -32.39 -8.66
C SER A 408 -6.26 -33.12 -7.33
N ILE A 409 -7.46 -33.29 -6.75
CA ILE A 409 -7.64 -34.11 -5.54
C ILE A 409 -7.21 -35.56 -5.77
N LYS A 410 -7.27 -36.04 -7.02
CA LYS A 410 -6.80 -37.35 -7.43
C LYS A 410 -5.29 -37.52 -7.23
N GLU A 411 -4.49 -36.51 -7.55
CA GLU A 411 -3.03 -36.54 -7.31
C GLU A 411 -2.72 -36.59 -5.81
N VAL A 412 -3.45 -35.80 -5.01
CA VAL A 412 -3.33 -35.82 -3.54
C VAL A 412 -3.75 -37.19 -2.97
N SER A 413 -4.83 -37.79 -3.49
CA SER A 413 -5.26 -39.15 -3.14
C SER A 413 -4.20 -40.20 -3.49
N LEU A 414 -3.56 -40.11 -4.66
CA LEU A 414 -2.45 -40.99 -5.04
C LEU A 414 -1.24 -40.83 -4.11
N TYR A 415 -0.91 -39.60 -3.72
CA TYR A 415 0.13 -39.33 -2.73
C TYR A 415 -0.19 -40.00 -1.38
N PHE A 416 -1.40 -39.84 -0.86
CA PHE A 416 -1.77 -40.45 0.42
C PHE A 416 -1.92 -41.98 0.35
N LYS A 417 -2.25 -42.55 -0.83
CA LYS A 417 -2.17 -44.01 -1.07
C LYS A 417 -0.72 -44.50 -1.03
N LYS A 418 0.23 -43.77 -1.63
CA LYS A 418 1.68 -44.05 -1.51
C LYS A 418 2.15 -43.93 -0.06
N TYR A 419 1.70 -42.91 0.65
CA TYR A 419 2.01 -42.72 2.07
C TYR A 419 1.50 -43.89 2.94
N LEU A 420 0.27 -44.36 2.74
CA LEU A 420 -0.24 -45.55 3.43
C LEU A 420 0.63 -46.80 3.17
N PHE A 421 1.08 -47.01 1.93
CA PHE A 421 2.02 -48.09 1.60
C PHE A 421 3.33 -47.96 2.38
N ILE A 422 3.87 -46.74 2.46
CA ILE A 422 5.08 -46.44 3.24
C ILE A 422 4.87 -46.72 4.73
N LEU A 423 3.76 -46.24 5.31
CA LEU A 423 3.41 -46.51 6.71
C LEU A 423 3.38 -48.00 7.00
N ALA A 424 2.72 -48.79 6.15
CA ALA A 424 2.69 -50.25 6.29
C ALA A 424 4.10 -50.87 6.23
N SER A 425 4.97 -50.39 5.34
CA SER A 425 6.34 -50.89 5.22
C SER A 425 7.20 -50.59 6.45
N LEU A 426 6.97 -49.46 7.12
CA LEU A 426 7.72 -49.03 8.31
C LEU A 426 7.20 -49.68 9.59
N THR A 427 5.89 -49.92 9.69
CA THR A 427 5.22 -50.32 10.95
C THR A 427 4.84 -51.80 11.02
N LEU A 428 4.49 -52.43 9.89
CA LEU A 428 3.85 -53.75 9.89
C LEU A 428 4.77 -54.90 9.46
N LYS A 429 6.10 -54.76 9.61
CA LYS A 429 7.15 -55.73 9.24
C LYS A 429 6.60 -57.18 9.16
N ASN A 430 6.42 -57.70 7.95
CA ASN A 430 5.89 -59.04 7.58
C ASN A 430 4.36 -59.22 7.36
N LYS A 431 3.51 -58.19 7.45
CA LYS A 431 2.11 -58.26 6.98
C LYS A 431 2.02 -57.82 5.50
N PRO A 432 1.12 -58.43 4.69
CA PRO A 432 0.97 -58.04 3.29
C PRO A 432 0.52 -56.57 3.20
N ILE A 433 1.29 -55.78 2.45
CA ILE A 433 1.18 -54.32 2.37
C ILE A 433 -0.19 -53.87 1.83
N ASN A 434 -0.88 -54.75 1.09
CA ASN A 434 -2.16 -54.50 0.42
C ASN A 434 -3.37 -54.41 1.37
N LYS A 435 -3.17 -54.50 2.70
CA LYS A 435 -4.26 -54.54 3.70
C LYS A 435 -4.42 -53.28 4.55
N ILE A 436 -3.59 -52.25 4.36
CA ILE A 436 -3.74 -51.00 5.12
C ILE A 436 -4.87 -50.12 4.52
N ASN A 437 -5.78 -49.68 5.37
CA ASN A 437 -6.87 -48.75 5.06
C ASN A 437 -7.02 -47.74 6.23
N ILE A 438 -7.95 -46.80 6.13
CA ILE A 438 -8.12 -45.73 7.12
C ILE A 438 -8.48 -46.24 8.54
N ASP A 439 -9.11 -47.40 8.66
CA ASP A 439 -9.50 -48.00 9.94
C ASP A 439 -8.43 -48.96 10.50
N THR A 440 -7.33 -49.15 9.77
CA THR A 440 -6.22 -49.98 10.23
C THR A 440 -5.56 -49.34 11.43
N LEU A 441 -5.54 -50.06 12.55
CA LEU A 441 -4.88 -49.63 13.78
C LEU A 441 -3.37 -49.86 13.68
N LEU A 442 -2.62 -48.78 13.78
CA LEU A 442 -1.17 -48.74 13.77
C LEU A 442 -0.65 -48.64 15.21
N PRO A 443 0.55 -49.17 15.51
CA PRO A 443 1.18 -49.00 16.82
C PRO A 443 1.26 -47.52 17.23
N GLY A 444 1.09 -47.22 18.52
CA GLY A 444 1.04 -45.82 19.00
C GLY A 444 2.34 -45.01 18.79
N ASN A 445 3.48 -45.67 18.60
CA ASN A 445 4.75 -45.06 18.18
C ASN A 445 4.78 -44.66 16.68
N SER A 446 3.67 -44.84 15.97
CA SER A 446 3.51 -44.38 14.58
C SER A 446 3.10 -42.91 14.47
N ILE A 447 2.81 -42.23 15.60
CA ILE A 447 2.27 -40.87 15.61
C ILE A 447 3.17 -39.82 14.95
N ASP A 448 4.48 -40.06 14.96
CA ASP A 448 5.50 -39.22 14.32
C ASP A 448 5.84 -39.63 12.89
N LEU A 449 5.22 -40.69 12.36
CA LEU A 449 5.42 -41.11 10.96
C LEU A 449 4.71 -40.20 9.96
N ILE A 450 4.70 -38.89 10.19
CA ILE A 450 4.20 -37.89 9.26
C ILE A 450 5.18 -37.70 8.09
N PRO A 451 4.74 -37.20 6.91
CA PRO A 451 5.62 -37.03 5.75
C PRO A 451 6.86 -36.16 5.96
N GLN A 452 6.83 -35.23 6.90
CA GLN A 452 7.95 -34.38 7.29
C GLN A 452 9.07 -35.16 8.00
N ASN A 453 8.75 -36.33 8.54
CA ASN A 453 9.65 -37.20 9.30
C ASN A 453 10.01 -38.47 8.52
N ILE A 454 9.73 -38.51 7.21
CA ILE A 454 10.04 -39.63 6.33
C ILE A 454 10.96 -39.16 5.21
N ILE A 455 12.15 -39.74 5.15
CA ILE A 455 13.12 -39.52 4.08
C ILE A 455 13.05 -40.69 3.10
N ILE A 456 12.92 -40.37 1.81
CA ILE A 456 13.03 -41.32 0.70
C ILE A 456 14.46 -41.26 0.15
N ALA A 457 15.21 -42.35 0.38
CA ALA A 457 16.56 -42.47 -0.15
C ALA A 457 16.55 -42.56 -1.70
N PRO A 458 17.67 -42.28 -2.40
CA PRO A 458 17.73 -42.36 -3.86
C PRO A 458 17.34 -43.71 -4.47
N ASN A 459 17.44 -44.81 -3.69
CA ASN A 459 16.99 -46.14 -4.08
C ASN A 459 15.48 -46.39 -3.85
N GLY A 460 14.72 -45.38 -3.44
CA GLY A 460 13.29 -45.45 -3.14
C GLY A 460 12.95 -45.99 -1.74
N LYS A 461 13.94 -46.37 -0.92
CA LYS A 461 13.68 -46.91 0.43
C LYS A 461 13.25 -45.80 1.40
N PRO A 462 12.08 -45.91 2.06
CA PRO A 462 11.69 -44.98 3.10
C PRO A 462 12.44 -45.24 4.40
N SER A 463 12.81 -44.17 5.10
CA SER A 463 13.39 -44.21 6.44
C SER A 463 12.70 -43.15 7.31
N ALA A 464 12.36 -43.52 8.53
CA ALA A 464 11.80 -42.59 9.50
C ALA A 464 12.91 -41.88 10.29
N ILE A 465 12.68 -40.61 10.60
CA ILE A 465 13.48 -39.78 11.49
C ILE A 465 12.57 -39.16 12.55
N ASP A 466 13.15 -38.56 13.59
CA ASP A 466 12.42 -37.78 14.60
C ASP A 466 11.23 -38.52 15.25
N GLN A 467 11.42 -39.81 15.59
CA GLN A 467 10.43 -40.63 16.28
C GLN A 467 10.58 -40.48 17.80
N GLU A 468 9.84 -39.56 18.39
CA GLU A 468 9.99 -39.17 19.79
C GLU A 468 8.76 -39.50 20.62
N TRP A 469 7.59 -39.53 19.99
CA TRP A 469 6.31 -39.69 20.64
C TRP A 469 5.78 -41.10 20.44
N SER A 470 5.24 -41.67 21.51
CA SER A 470 4.47 -42.90 21.43
C SER A 470 3.23 -42.80 22.29
N TRP A 471 2.08 -43.04 21.67
CA TRP A 471 0.83 -43.24 22.37
C TRP A 471 0.76 -44.67 22.94
N GLU A 472 0.11 -44.84 24.08
CA GLU A 472 -0.08 -46.17 24.72
C GLU A 472 -0.99 -47.07 23.87
N TYR A 473 -2.05 -46.47 23.32
CA TYR A 473 -3.05 -47.13 22.48
C TYR A 473 -2.69 -47.06 20.98
N PRO A 474 -3.12 -48.06 20.18
CA PRO A 474 -3.03 -48.00 18.72
C PRO A 474 -3.80 -46.81 18.14
N ILE A 475 -3.29 -46.24 17.05
CA ILE A 475 -3.89 -45.09 16.36
C ILE A 475 -4.42 -45.48 14.97
N PRO A 476 -5.59 -44.99 14.52
CA PRO A 476 -6.09 -45.27 13.18
C PRO A 476 -5.20 -44.65 12.09
N ALA A 477 -4.96 -45.36 10.99
CA ALA A 477 -4.20 -44.80 9.85
C ALA A 477 -4.89 -43.57 9.24
N GLY A 478 -6.23 -43.51 9.28
CA GLY A 478 -7.00 -42.32 8.90
C GLY A 478 -6.67 -41.11 9.76
N PHE A 479 -6.51 -41.28 11.08
CA PHE A 479 -6.05 -40.20 11.94
C PHE A 479 -4.64 -39.70 11.55
N LEU A 480 -3.72 -40.60 11.17
CA LEU A 480 -2.40 -40.19 10.67
C LEU A 480 -2.46 -39.43 9.34
N ILE A 481 -3.35 -39.80 8.42
CA ILE A 481 -3.59 -39.01 7.20
C ILE A 481 -4.09 -37.62 7.60
N PHE A 482 -5.08 -37.54 8.49
CA PHE A 482 -5.62 -36.28 8.99
C PHE A 482 -4.52 -35.37 9.55
N ARG A 483 -3.73 -35.89 10.50
CA ARG A 483 -2.59 -35.20 11.09
C ARG A 483 -1.57 -34.77 10.04
N SER A 484 -1.27 -35.63 9.07
CA SER A 484 -0.31 -35.33 7.99
C SER A 484 -0.74 -34.15 7.13
N VAL A 485 -2.02 -34.09 6.73
CA VAL A 485 -2.55 -32.94 5.96
C VAL A 485 -2.48 -31.65 6.78
N LEU A 486 -2.82 -31.68 8.08
CA LEU A 486 -2.69 -30.50 8.95
C LEU A 486 -1.24 -30.00 9.00
N MET A 487 -0.29 -30.90 9.25
CA MET A 487 1.13 -30.56 9.31
C MET A 487 1.66 -30.06 7.96
N LEU A 488 1.22 -30.66 6.84
CA LEU A 488 1.61 -30.22 5.50
C LEU A 488 1.03 -28.84 5.15
N ASN A 489 -0.22 -28.57 5.51
CA ASN A 489 -0.83 -27.25 5.35
C ASN A 489 -0.07 -26.17 6.14
N ASN A 490 0.56 -26.54 7.26
CA ASN A 490 1.36 -25.65 8.09
C ASN A 490 2.73 -25.26 7.51
N ILE A 491 3.20 -25.93 6.45
CA ILE A 491 4.48 -25.59 5.80
C ILE A 491 4.30 -24.97 4.40
N ILE A 492 3.10 -25.00 3.83
CA ILE A 492 2.81 -24.45 2.48
C ILE A 492 2.43 -22.97 2.59
N SER A 493 3.10 -22.10 1.83
CA SER A 493 2.78 -20.69 1.75
C SER A 493 1.43 -20.49 1.05
N CYS A 494 1.26 -21.10 -0.13
CA CYS A 494 0.05 -21.03 -0.94
C CYS A 494 -0.16 -22.30 -1.79
N TYR A 495 -1.43 -22.64 -2.00
CA TYR A 495 -1.88 -23.64 -2.95
C TYR A 495 -2.02 -22.98 -4.34
N GLY A 496 -1.64 -23.70 -5.38
CA GLY A 496 -2.03 -23.36 -6.76
C GLY A 496 -3.53 -23.57 -6.96
N LYS A 497 -4.08 -23.06 -8.06
CA LYS A 497 -5.50 -23.22 -8.38
C LYS A 497 -5.84 -24.69 -8.66
N ALA A 498 -6.72 -25.30 -7.85
CA ALA A 498 -7.15 -26.69 -8.07
C ALA A 498 -7.99 -26.87 -9.35
N GLN A 499 -7.86 -28.01 -10.01
CA GLN A 499 -8.67 -28.40 -11.19
C GLN A 499 -10.11 -28.75 -10.81
N SER A 500 -10.31 -29.40 -9.66
CA SER A 500 -11.61 -29.88 -9.19
C SER A 500 -12.18 -28.94 -8.13
N ALA A 501 -13.45 -28.60 -8.24
CA ALA A 501 -14.13 -27.79 -7.24
C ALA A 501 -14.44 -28.62 -5.98
N PHE A 502 -13.93 -28.15 -4.84
CA PHE A 502 -14.34 -28.57 -3.50
C PHE A 502 -14.45 -27.30 -2.64
N PRO A 503 -15.20 -27.32 -1.51
CA PRO A 503 -15.27 -26.16 -0.62
C PRO A 503 -13.86 -25.73 -0.21
N ASN A 504 -13.53 -24.44 -0.39
CA ASN A 504 -12.22 -23.91 -0.05
C ASN A 504 -12.04 -23.79 1.48
N THR A 505 -11.93 -24.92 2.16
CA THR A 505 -11.66 -25.04 3.60
C THR A 505 -10.83 -26.30 3.85
N LEU A 506 -10.15 -26.36 5.00
CA LEU A 506 -9.48 -27.60 5.44
C LEU A 506 -10.46 -28.77 5.54
N LEU A 507 -11.68 -28.53 6.06
CA LEU A 507 -12.74 -29.53 6.09
C LEU A 507 -13.11 -30.02 4.68
N GLY A 508 -13.29 -29.09 3.74
CA GLY A 508 -13.58 -29.41 2.34
C GLY A 508 -12.48 -30.25 1.69
N LEU A 509 -11.21 -29.95 1.98
CA LEU A 509 -10.06 -30.75 1.52
C LEU A 509 -10.08 -32.16 2.11
N PHE A 510 -10.36 -32.31 3.41
CA PHE A 510 -10.48 -33.63 4.04
C PHE A 510 -11.59 -34.47 3.41
N LEU A 511 -12.80 -33.93 3.32
CA LEU A 511 -13.95 -34.64 2.75
C LEU A 511 -13.69 -35.05 1.30
N ALA A 512 -13.11 -34.16 0.49
CA ALA A 512 -12.76 -34.46 -0.89
C ALA A 512 -11.67 -35.55 -0.99
N LEU A 513 -10.63 -35.48 -0.13
CA LEU A 513 -9.54 -36.46 -0.11
C LEU A 513 -10.03 -37.86 0.26
N TYR A 514 -10.76 -38.02 1.37
CA TYR A 514 -11.25 -39.32 1.79
C TYR A 514 -12.20 -39.94 0.77
N LYS A 515 -13.10 -39.13 0.20
CA LYS A 515 -14.00 -39.56 -0.88
C LYS A 515 -13.22 -40.06 -2.10
N GLU A 516 -12.22 -39.33 -2.57
CA GLU A 516 -11.37 -39.72 -3.71
C GLU A 516 -10.47 -40.93 -3.40
N MET A 517 -10.14 -41.14 -2.13
CA MET A 517 -9.45 -42.36 -1.69
C MET A 517 -10.38 -43.59 -1.66
N GLY A 518 -11.70 -43.40 -1.80
CA GLY A 518 -12.71 -44.47 -1.80
C GLY A 518 -13.37 -44.71 -0.44
N TYR A 519 -13.31 -43.73 0.47
CA TYR A 519 -13.88 -43.84 1.82
C TYR A 519 -15.01 -42.82 2.02
N GLU A 520 -16.19 -43.30 2.42
CA GLU A 520 -17.31 -42.43 2.83
C GLU A 520 -17.11 -41.97 4.28
N VAL A 521 -16.44 -40.82 4.43
CA VAL A 521 -16.14 -40.21 5.73
C VAL A 521 -16.98 -38.94 5.88
N GLY A 522 -17.89 -38.92 6.85
CA GLY A 522 -18.67 -37.73 7.21
C GLY A 522 -17.91 -36.78 8.14
N GLU A 523 -18.48 -35.60 8.38
CA GLU A 523 -17.88 -34.56 9.24
C GLU A 523 -17.61 -35.06 10.66
N ASP A 524 -18.51 -35.86 11.25
CA ASP A 524 -18.36 -36.41 12.61
C ASP A 524 -17.05 -37.19 12.80
N LYS A 525 -16.64 -37.95 11.78
CA LYS A 525 -15.39 -38.73 11.82
C LYS A 525 -14.17 -37.82 11.72
N ILE A 526 -14.23 -36.76 10.90
CA ILE A 526 -13.16 -35.75 10.83
C ILE A 526 -13.05 -35.00 12.15
N HIS A 527 -14.18 -34.64 12.78
CA HIS A 527 -14.20 -34.05 14.11
C HIS A 527 -13.59 -34.97 15.17
N SER A 528 -13.86 -36.28 15.12
CA SER A 528 -13.21 -37.24 16.04
C SER A 528 -11.67 -37.27 15.88
N TYR A 529 -11.15 -37.10 14.66
CA TYR A 529 -9.71 -36.97 14.43
C TYR A 529 -9.17 -35.62 14.91
N TYR A 530 -9.92 -34.54 14.74
CA TYR A 530 -9.58 -33.23 15.26
C TYR A 530 -9.48 -33.22 16.79
N GLU A 531 -10.38 -33.91 17.49
CA GLU A 531 -10.35 -34.06 18.95
C GLU A 531 -9.11 -34.84 19.42
N LEU A 532 -8.75 -35.92 18.73
CA LEU A 532 -7.53 -36.68 19.01
C LEU A 532 -6.26 -35.83 18.81
N GLU A 533 -6.20 -35.05 17.72
CA GLU A 533 -5.09 -34.14 17.46
C GLU A 533 -5.03 -33.02 18.53
N SER A 534 -6.18 -32.47 18.90
CA SER A 534 -6.27 -31.44 19.95
C SER A 534 -5.80 -31.98 21.30
N LEU A 535 -6.12 -33.23 21.63
CA LEU A 535 -5.65 -33.90 22.83
C LEU A 535 -4.12 -34.09 22.78
N PHE A 536 -3.56 -34.49 21.64
CA PHE A 536 -2.11 -34.60 21.46
C PHE A 536 -1.42 -33.24 21.64
N GLN A 537 -1.88 -32.20 20.92
CA GLN A 537 -1.25 -30.88 20.97
C GLN A 537 -1.38 -30.21 22.34
N CYS A 538 -2.50 -30.41 23.04
CA CYS A 538 -2.66 -29.90 24.40
C CYS A 538 -1.63 -30.50 25.38
N LYS A 539 -1.17 -31.74 25.14
CA LYS A 539 -0.11 -32.38 25.94
C LYS A 539 1.28 -31.93 25.53
N VAL A 540 1.55 -31.86 24.22
CA VAL A 540 2.89 -31.54 23.69
C VAL A 540 3.22 -30.05 23.79
N ALA A 541 2.27 -29.17 23.47
CA ALA A 541 2.47 -27.72 23.41
C ALA A 541 1.94 -26.97 24.65
N GLN A 542 1.10 -27.61 25.47
CA GLN A 542 0.30 -26.96 26.53
C GLN A 542 -0.57 -25.80 26.02
N ASP A 543 -1.00 -25.92 24.75
CA ASP A 543 -1.77 -24.91 24.06
C ASP A 543 -2.96 -25.55 23.34
N LYS A 544 -4.19 -25.15 23.71
CA LYS A 544 -5.42 -25.64 23.10
C LYS A 544 -5.72 -25.03 21.73
N THR A 545 -5.00 -23.96 21.35
CA THR A 545 -5.18 -23.24 20.08
C THR A 545 -4.23 -23.70 18.98
N ALA A 546 -3.37 -24.69 19.26
CA ALA A 546 -2.33 -25.17 18.35
C ALA A 546 -2.85 -25.92 17.11
N VAL A 547 -4.12 -26.35 17.08
CA VAL A 547 -4.72 -27.04 15.94
C VAL A 547 -5.45 -26.05 15.03
N SER A 548 -5.15 -26.10 13.73
CA SER A 548 -5.80 -25.24 12.74
C SER A 548 -7.31 -25.47 12.68
N ASN A 549 -8.08 -24.39 12.67
CA ASN A 549 -9.54 -24.46 12.55
C ASN A 549 -9.94 -25.09 11.21
N LEU A 550 -10.80 -26.12 11.25
CA LEU A 550 -11.25 -26.85 10.05
C LEU A 550 -11.99 -25.97 9.05
N SER A 551 -12.62 -24.89 9.51
CA SER A 551 -13.30 -23.90 8.67
C SER A 551 -12.36 -22.89 8.02
N SER A 552 -11.06 -22.90 8.37
CA SER A 552 -10.09 -21.99 7.76
C SER A 552 -9.95 -22.26 6.26
N PRO A 553 -9.96 -21.21 5.43
CA PRO A 553 -9.79 -21.37 3.99
C PRO A 553 -8.37 -21.81 3.64
N LEU A 554 -8.21 -22.57 2.54
CA LEU A 554 -6.89 -22.78 1.97
C LEU A 554 -6.42 -21.46 1.33
N ARG A 555 -5.13 -21.15 1.51
CA ARG A 555 -4.51 -19.98 0.90
C ARG A 555 -4.21 -20.29 -0.56
N PHE A 556 -4.78 -19.54 -1.50
CA PHE A 556 -4.48 -19.68 -2.93
C PHE A 556 -3.63 -18.52 -3.44
N SER A 557 -2.69 -18.81 -4.34
CA SER A 557 -2.01 -17.78 -5.13
C SER A 557 -2.99 -17.23 -6.16
N ASN A 558 -3.67 -16.13 -5.84
CA ASN A 558 -4.48 -15.47 -6.86
C ASN A 558 -4.49 -13.96 -6.67
N TRP A 559 -4.07 -13.24 -7.71
CA TRP A 559 -4.23 -11.79 -7.81
C TRP A 559 -5.69 -11.37 -7.61
N ASN A 560 -6.66 -12.23 -7.95
CA ASN A 560 -8.07 -11.95 -7.65
C ASN A 560 -8.38 -11.93 -6.14
N TYR A 561 -7.67 -12.71 -5.32
CA TYR A 561 -7.84 -12.66 -3.87
C TYR A 561 -7.12 -11.43 -3.29
N VAL A 562 -5.94 -11.07 -3.81
CA VAL A 562 -5.28 -9.79 -3.50
C VAL A 562 -6.22 -8.63 -3.81
N ILE A 563 -6.82 -8.60 -5.00
CA ILE A 563 -7.84 -7.61 -5.37
C ILE A 563 -9.03 -7.67 -4.41
N THR A 564 -9.51 -8.85 -4.03
CA THR A 564 -10.63 -9.01 -3.09
C THR A 564 -10.29 -8.52 -1.68
N ASP A 565 -9.07 -8.76 -1.20
CA ASP A 565 -8.60 -8.36 0.12
C ASP A 565 -8.30 -6.86 0.18
N TYR A 566 -7.67 -6.31 -0.87
CA TYR A 566 -7.60 -4.86 -1.06
C TYR A 566 -8.99 -4.24 -1.20
N THR A 567 -9.95 -4.91 -1.84
CA THR A 567 -11.35 -4.43 -1.93
C THR A 567 -12.00 -4.42 -0.56
N LYS A 568 -11.79 -5.45 0.28
CA LYS A 568 -12.27 -5.46 1.67
C LYS A 568 -11.59 -4.41 2.53
N HIS A 569 -10.30 -4.19 2.33
CA HIS A 569 -9.55 -3.15 3.02
C HIS A 569 -10.04 -1.76 2.61
N ILE A 570 -10.27 -1.54 1.32
CA ILE A 570 -10.92 -0.34 0.78
C ILE A 570 -12.29 -0.16 1.41
N GLN A 571 -13.14 -1.19 1.47
CA GLN A 571 -14.45 -1.13 2.14
C GLN A 571 -14.35 -0.80 3.63
N SER A 572 -13.34 -1.33 4.32
CA SER A 572 -13.07 -1.00 5.73
C SER A 572 -12.61 0.44 5.89
N LEU A 573 -11.78 0.94 4.99
CA LEU A 573 -11.33 2.32 4.96
C LEU A 573 -12.49 3.26 4.61
N GLU A 574 -13.34 2.91 3.64
CA GLU A 574 -14.57 3.64 3.30
C GLU A 574 -15.51 3.72 4.50
N LYS A 575 -15.66 2.64 5.27
CA LYS A 575 -16.40 2.65 6.52
C LYS A 575 -15.76 3.56 7.57
N ALA A 576 -14.44 3.49 7.74
CA ALA A 576 -13.72 4.35 8.69
C ALA A 576 -13.80 5.83 8.28
N ILE A 577 -13.75 6.13 6.98
CA ILE A 577 -13.98 7.47 6.42
C ILE A 577 -15.41 7.91 6.73
N THR A 578 -16.41 7.06 6.50
CA THR A 578 -17.81 7.35 6.82
C THR A 578 -18.01 7.63 8.32
N ASP A 579 -17.39 6.84 9.20
CA ASP A 579 -17.43 7.04 10.65
C ASP A 579 -16.76 8.36 11.05
N LYS A 580 -15.66 8.73 10.38
CA LYS A 580 -14.98 10.02 10.57
C LYS A 580 -15.79 11.19 10.01
N ASP A 581 -16.44 11.05 8.87
CA ASP A 581 -17.36 12.06 8.31
C ASP A 581 -18.56 12.30 9.23
N ASN A 582 -19.10 11.24 9.84
CA ASN A 582 -20.14 11.38 10.87
C ASN A 582 -19.62 12.09 12.12
N HIS A 583 -18.37 11.84 12.50
CA HIS A 583 -17.73 12.57 13.60
C HIS A 583 -17.50 14.04 13.27
N ILE A 584 -17.07 14.35 12.03
CA ILE A 584 -16.93 15.71 11.52
C ILE A 584 -18.28 16.42 11.55
N LYS A 585 -19.36 15.81 11.05
CA LYS A 585 -20.71 16.38 11.12
C LYS A 585 -21.19 16.67 12.54
N ASN A 586 -20.85 15.81 13.50
CA ASN A 586 -21.14 16.07 14.91
C ASN A 586 -20.33 17.26 15.44
N LEU A 587 -19.07 17.38 15.05
CA LEU A 587 -18.24 18.53 15.42
C LEU A 587 -18.74 19.82 14.76
N GLU A 588 -19.18 19.78 13.50
CA GLU A 588 -19.81 20.90 12.79
C GLU A 588 -21.09 21.36 13.50
N HIS A 589 -21.94 20.42 13.95
CA HIS A 589 -23.12 20.76 14.75
C HIS A 589 -22.75 21.42 16.09
N ILE A 590 -21.70 20.93 16.76
CA ILE A 590 -21.19 21.56 17.99
C ILE A 590 -20.64 22.96 17.69
N LEU A 591 -19.98 23.13 16.54
CA LEU A 591 -19.48 24.44 16.09
C LEU A 591 -20.64 25.41 15.82
N GLU A 592 -21.71 24.97 15.16
CA GLU A 592 -22.91 25.78 14.94
C GLU A 592 -23.59 26.19 16.26
N GLU A 593 -23.59 25.33 17.27
CA GLU A 593 -24.06 25.70 18.61
C GLU A 593 -23.14 26.71 19.29
N ALA A 594 -21.82 26.56 19.13
CA ALA A 594 -20.83 27.51 19.64
C ALA A 594 -20.96 28.88 18.94
N ASP A 595 -21.20 28.93 17.62
CA ASP A 595 -21.44 30.17 16.87
C ASP A 595 -22.69 30.90 17.36
N LYS A 596 -23.76 30.17 17.71
CA LYS A 596 -24.92 30.78 18.36
C LYS A 596 -24.57 31.41 19.70
N HIS A 597 -23.67 30.79 20.48
CA HIS A 597 -23.17 31.38 21.73
C HIS A 597 -22.26 32.59 21.50
N ILE A 598 -21.46 32.58 20.42
CA ILE A 598 -20.65 33.72 19.99
C ILE A 598 -21.56 34.89 19.61
N HIS A 599 -22.63 34.68 18.85
CA HIS A 599 -23.60 35.75 18.55
C HIS A 599 -24.25 36.35 19.80
N VAL A 600 -24.54 35.53 20.82
CA VAL A 600 -25.03 36.03 22.12
C VAL A 600 -23.96 36.84 22.84
N LEU A 601 -22.69 36.48 22.72
CA LEU A 601 -21.57 37.27 23.23
C LEU A 601 -21.39 38.59 22.45
N GLU A 602 -21.54 38.59 21.13
CA GLU A 602 -21.51 39.81 20.31
C GLU A 602 -22.68 40.77 20.64
N ASP A 603 -23.85 40.24 20.97
CA ASP A 603 -24.96 41.03 21.50
C ASP A 603 -24.61 41.64 22.87
N LYS A 604 -23.93 40.88 23.74
CA LYS A 604 -23.42 41.38 25.01
C LYS A 604 -22.31 42.41 24.80
N ASP A 605 -21.43 42.25 23.83
CA ASP A 605 -20.39 43.22 23.48
C ASP A 605 -20.99 44.50 22.92
N ARG A 606 -22.05 44.41 22.11
CA ARG A 606 -22.86 45.59 21.74
C ARG A 606 -23.50 46.25 22.94
N HIS A 607 -23.96 45.47 23.92
CA HIS A 607 -24.50 46.02 25.16
C HIS A 607 -23.39 46.68 26.01
N ILE A 608 -22.19 46.10 26.07
CA ILE A 608 -21.01 46.66 26.71
C ILE A 608 -20.59 47.95 26.00
N CYS A 609 -20.50 48.00 24.67
CA CYS A 609 -20.25 49.22 23.89
C CYS A 609 -21.28 50.31 24.18
N ASN A 610 -22.57 49.96 24.33
CA ASN A 610 -23.61 50.91 24.73
C ASN A 610 -23.41 51.38 26.17
N LEU A 611 -23.04 50.48 27.09
CA LEU A 611 -22.72 50.82 28.47
C LEU A 611 -21.46 51.67 28.55
N GLU A 612 -20.44 51.44 27.73
CA GLU A 612 -19.23 52.24 27.58
C GLU A 612 -19.53 53.60 26.98
N HIS A 613 -20.43 53.68 26.00
CA HIS A 613 -20.91 54.96 25.48
C HIS A 613 -21.67 55.74 26.56
N MET A 614 -22.56 55.08 27.32
CA MET A 614 -23.24 55.69 28.47
C MET A 614 -22.24 56.07 29.57
N LEU A 615 -21.21 55.25 29.82
CA LEU A 615 -20.14 55.51 30.76
C LEU A 615 -19.36 56.73 30.30
N LYS A 616 -19.06 56.86 29.01
CA LYS A 616 -18.38 58.00 28.41
C LYS A 616 -19.25 59.26 28.43
N GLU A 617 -20.56 59.12 28.29
CA GLU A 617 -21.52 60.21 28.47
C GLU A 617 -21.57 60.64 29.95
N LYS A 618 -21.48 59.68 30.88
CA LYS A 618 -21.36 59.93 32.32
C LYS A 618 -20.00 60.50 32.70
N GLU A 619 -18.91 60.07 32.07
CA GLU A 619 -17.57 60.61 32.21
C GLU A 619 -17.54 62.04 31.68
N ASN A 620 -18.19 62.33 30.55
CA ASN A 620 -18.37 63.69 30.05
C ASN A 620 -19.24 64.52 31.02
N GLN A 621 -20.29 63.95 31.62
CA GLN A 621 -21.05 64.63 32.68
C GLN A 621 -20.20 64.85 33.93
N ILE A 622 -19.33 63.92 34.29
CA ILE A 622 -18.33 64.06 35.35
C ILE A 622 -17.28 65.08 34.95
N GLU A 623 -16.90 65.20 33.69
CA GLU A 623 -15.95 66.19 33.15
C GLU A 623 -16.57 67.58 33.18
N ILE A 624 -17.86 67.69 32.83
CA ILE A 624 -18.66 68.92 32.99
C ILE A 624 -18.83 69.25 34.48
N LEU A 625 -19.11 68.25 35.33
CA LEU A 625 -19.19 68.45 36.78
C LEU A 625 -17.82 68.78 37.38
N LYS A 626 -16.72 68.25 36.85
CA LYS A 626 -15.34 68.63 37.18
C LYS A 626 -15.07 70.04 36.69
N HIS A 627 -15.59 70.46 35.56
CA HIS A 627 -15.52 71.86 35.11
C HIS A 627 -16.37 72.77 35.99
N VAL A 628 -17.54 72.33 36.45
CA VAL A 628 -18.37 73.05 37.43
C VAL A 628 -17.72 73.05 38.80
N ILE A 629 -17.04 71.98 39.20
CA ILE A 629 -16.22 71.89 40.42
C ILE A 629 -15.01 72.78 40.25
N VAL A 630 -14.34 72.82 39.11
CA VAL A 630 -13.23 73.74 38.80
C VAL A 630 -13.73 75.18 38.77
N ASP A 631 -14.94 75.47 38.29
CA ASP A 631 -15.52 76.81 38.36
C ASP A 631 -16.02 77.12 39.78
N LYS A 632 -16.45 76.13 40.56
CA LYS A 632 -16.79 76.24 41.98
C LYS A 632 -15.55 76.33 42.86
N ASP A 633 -14.42 75.74 42.47
CA ASP A 633 -13.07 75.78 43.06
C ASP A 633 -12.31 77.00 42.55
N ARG A 634 -12.69 77.56 41.41
CA ARG A 634 -12.32 78.91 40.97
C ARG A 634 -13.22 79.94 41.62
N HIS A 635 -14.44 79.60 42.05
CA HIS A 635 -15.26 80.47 42.90
C HIS A 635 -14.84 80.39 44.36
N ILE A 636 -14.52 79.20 44.90
CA ILE A 636 -13.90 79.00 46.20
C ILE A 636 -12.51 79.57 46.13
N GLY A 637 -11.71 79.29 45.11
CA GLY A 637 -10.44 79.92 44.82
C GLY A 637 -10.54 81.42 44.53
N ASN A 638 -11.66 81.97 44.06
CA ASN A 638 -11.90 83.42 43.99
C ASN A 638 -12.43 83.97 45.32
N ILE A 639 -13.02 83.15 46.19
CA ILE A 639 -13.49 83.53 47.52
C ILE A 639 -12.35 83.40 48.54
N GLU A 640 -11.45 82.44 48.35
CA GLU A 640 -10.17 82.19 49.01
C GLU A 640 -9.14 83.15 48.43
N TYR A 641 -9.11 83.44 47.12
CA TYR A 641 -8.37 84.57 46.58
C TYR A 641 -9.01 85.89 46.99
N MET A 642 -10.32 86.04 47.17
CA MET A 642 -10.89 87.26 47.78
C MET A 642 -10.65 87.30 49.28
N LEU A 643 -10.57 86.16 49.99
CA LEU A 643 -10.24 86.11 51.41
C LEU A 643 -8.75 86.32 51.63
N GLU A 644 -7.91 85.79 50.77
CA GLU A 644 -6.46 85.95 50.68
C GLU A 644 -6.13 87.29 50.01
N GLU A 645 -6.98 87.90 49.19
CA GLU A 645 -6.88 89.29 48.69
C GLU A 645 -7.50 90.24 49.71
N LYS A 646 -8.31 89.78 50.68
CA LYS A 646 -8.76 90.54 51.86
C LYS A 646 -7.81 90.38 53.05
N GLU A 647 -7.18 89.24 53.25
CA GLU A 647 -6.12 88.98 54.23
C GLU A 647 -4.79 89.49 53.71
N ASN A 648 -4.50 89.36 52.41
CA ASN A 648 -3.50 90.18 51.74
C ASN A 648 -3.98 91.62 51.58
N HIS A 649 -5.26 92.01 51.49
CA HIS A 649 -5.57 93.45 51.61
C HIS A 649 -5.30 93.93 53.02
N VAL A 650 -5.47 93.10 54.04
CA VAL A 650 -5.21 93.48 55.43
C VAL A 650 -3.70 93.49 55.67
N ALA A 651 -2.95 92.49 55.22
CA ALA A 651 -1.49 92.47 55.23
C ALA A 651 -0.89 93.51 54.28
N THR A 652 -1.51 93.81 53.14
CA THR A 652 -1.14 94.90 52.20
C THR A 652 -1.68 96.23 52.68
N LEU A 653 -2.68 96.33 53.56
CA LEU A 653 -3.06 97.60 54.21
C LEU A 653 -2.13 97.85 55.40
N GLU A 654 -1.67 96.81 56.11
CA GLU A 654 -0.63 96.88 57.13
C GLU A 654 0.74 97.14 56.51
N HIS A 655 1.04 96.55 55.35
CA HIS A 655 2.24 96.82 54.55
C HIS A 655 2.12 98.10 53.71
N VAL A 656 0.92 98.56 53.30
CA VAL A 656 0.68 99.91 52.72
C VAL A 656 0.67 100.95 53.81
N ILE A 657 0.36 100.64 55.07
CA ILE A 657 0.59 101.57 56.18
C ILE A 657 2.09 101.66 56.47
N ALA A 658 2.81 100.53 56.56
CA ALA A 658 4.28 100.51 56.69
C ALA A 658 5.01 101.07 55.45
N ASP A 659 4.47 100.89 54.24
CA ASP A 659 4.97 101.44 52.97
C ASP A 659 4.46 102.86 52.73
N LYS A 660 3.36 103.34 53.33
CA LYS A 660 2.99 104.76 53.37
C LYS A 660 3.89 105.50 54.36
N ASP A 661 4.28 104.88 55.47
CA ASP A 661 5.28 105.40 56.40
C ASP A 661 6.69 105.40 55.77
N ARG A 662 7.05 104.36 54.99
CA ARG A 662 8.26 104.37 54.13
C ARG A 662 8.12 105.26 52.89
N HIS A 663 6.93 105.46 52.32
CA HIS A 663 6.69 106.38 51.20
C HIS A 663 6.68 107.82 51.67
N ILE A 664 6.37 108.12 52.92
CA ILE A 664 6.61 109.44 53.50
C ILE A 664 8.13 109.67 53.61
N GLY A 665 8.90 108.71 54.14
CA GLY A 665 10.37 108.79 54.15
C GLY A 665 11.02 108.76 52.76
N ASN A 666 10.44 108.05 51.79
CA ASN A 666 10.91 107.99 50.41
C ASN A 666 10.39 109.15 49.56
N ILE A 667 9.29 109.83 49.90
CA ILE A 667 8.90 111.10 49.28
C ILE A 667 9.83 112.21 49.78
N GLU A 668 10.26 112.15 51.04
CA GLU A 668 11.34 113.01 51.57
C GLU A 668 12.69 112.74 50.86
N TYR A 669 13.01 111.47 50.55
CA TYR A 669 14.20 111.08 49.80
C TYR A 669 14.10 111.34 48.27
N ILE A 670 12.94 111.11 47.63
CA ILE A 670 12.69 111.36 46.20
C ILE A 670 12.52 112.86 45.92
N LEU A 671 12.15 113.69 46.89
CA LEU A 671 12.32 115.15 46.77
C LEU A 671 13.80 115.52 46.64
N GLU A 672 14.68 114.86 47.39
CA GLU A 672 16.14 115.05 47.30
C GLU A 672 16.73 114.39 46.03
N GLU A 673 16.17 113.26 45.58
CA GLU A 673 16.57 112.58 44.34
C GLU A 673 16.03 113.26 43.07
N LYS A 674 14.84 113.89 43.10
CA LYS A 674 14.34 114.76 42.01
C LYS A 674 15.16 116.04 41.90
N LYS A 675 15.72 116.55 42.99
CA LYS A 675 16.78 117.58 43.01
C LYS A 675 18.03 117.12 42.24
N ASN A 676 18.43 115.86 42.44
CA ASN A 676 19.56 115.24 41.72
C ASN A 676 19.21 114.84 40.27
N HIS A 677 17.94 114.56 39.96
CA HIS A 677 17.44 114.32 38.59
C HIS A 677 17.32 115.61 37.76
N VAL A 678 17.18 116.77 38.40
CA VAL A 678 17.45 118.07 37.74
C VAL A 678 18.92 118.14 37.31
N VAL A 679 19.86 117.74 38.17
CA VAL A 679 21.31 117.65 37.85
C VAL A 679 21.61 116.60 36.77
N THR A 680 20.81 115.54 36.65
CA THR A 680 20.97 114.52 35.60
C THR A 680 20.30 114.93 34.27
N LEU A 681 19.19 115.68 34.31
CA LEU A 681 18.62 116.36 33.13
C LEU A 681 19.57 117.45 32.60
N GLU A 682 20.34 118.13 33.47
CA GLU A 682 21.48 118.97 33.08
C GLU A 682 22.60 118.15 32.40
N HIS A 683 22.85 116.91 32.82
CA HIS A 683 23.81 116.01 32.13
C HIS A 683 23.30 115.46 30.79
N VAL A 684 21.99 115.23 30.62
CA VAL A 684 21.39 114.86 29.32
C VAL A 684 21.34 116.06 28.36
N ILE A 685 21.22 117.29 28.89
CA ILE A 685 21.53 118.51 28.14
C ILE A 685 23.02 118.53 27.76
N ALA A 686 23.94 118.22 28.68
CA ALA A 686 25.38 118.16 28.40
C ALA A 686 25.78 117.10 27.36
N ASP A 687 25.07 115.97 27.26
CA ASP A 687 25.30 114.96 26.22
C ASP A 687 24.64 115.31 24.87
N LYS A 688 23.53 116.05 24.88
CA LYS A 688 23.00 116.74 23.68
C LYS A 688 23.95 117.86 23.23
N ASP A 689 24.62 118.55 24.16
CA ASP A 689 25.67 119.54 23.93
C ASP A 689 26.98 118.91 23.45
N ARG A 690 27.33 117.67 23.84
CA ARG A 690 28.44 116.91 23.22
C ARG A 690 28.16 116.49 21.79
N HIS A 691 26.89 116.24 21.44
CA HIS A 691 26.49 116.01 20.06
C HIS A 691 26.52 117.30 19.22
N ILE A 692 26.21 118.46 19.82
CA ILE A 692 26.48 119.79 19.24
C ILE A 692 27.99 120.03 19.16
N GLY A 693 28.75 119.65 20.18
CA GLY A 693 30.21 119.77 20.27
C GLY A 693 30.96 118.95 19.23
N ASN A 694 30.44 117.81 18.78
CA ASN A 694 30.98 117.07 17.64
C ASN A 694 30.63 117.71 16.29
N ILE A 695 29.53 118.48 16.22
CA ILE A 695 29.16 119.32 15.07
C ILE A 695 29.97 120.65 15.08
N GLU A 696 30.36 121.16 16.26
CA GLU A 696 31.24 122.31 16.48
C GLU A 696 32.74 121.97 16.35
N TYR A 697 33.15 120.72 16.61
CA TYR A 697 34.51 120.23 16.39
C TYR A 697 34.90 120.24 14.90
N LEU A 698 33.93 120.03 14.01
CA LEU A 698 34.06 120.25 12.57
C LEU A 698 34.06 121.75 12.18
N LEU A 699 33.71 122.65 13.11
CA LEU A 699 33.64 124.09 12.91
C LEU A 699 34.82 124.85 13.56
N GLU A 700 35.40 124.40 14.68
CA GLU A 700 36.47 125.11 15.43
C GLU A 700 37.90 124.67 15.03
N GLU A 701 38.04 123.57 14.27
CA GLU A 701 39.20 123.33 13.40
C GLU A 701 39.39 124.53 12.43
N LYS A 702 38.33 125.30 12.15
CA LYS A 702 38.41 126.59 11.44
C LYS A 702 38.84 127.78 12.31
N LYS A 703 38.92 127.66 13.64
CA LYS A 703 39.32 128.74 14.56
C LYS A 703 40.67 128.57 15.26
N ASN A 704 41.36 127.45 15.03
CA ASN A 704 42.79 127.25 14.69
C ASN A 704 43.88 128.27 15.09
N HIS A 705 43.56 129.53 15.15
CA HIS A 705 44.47 130.64 14.97
C HIS A 705 44.28 131.68 16.06
N VAL A 706 43.68 131.29 17.19
CA VAL A 706 43.53 132.13 18.39
C VAL A 706 44.28 131.54 19.58
N VAL A 707 45.38 130.84 19.30
CA VAL A 707 46.67 131.49 19.56
C VAL A 707 47.20 131.10 20.93
N THR A 708 48.35 130.43 21.00
CA THR A 708 49.68 131.08 21.07
C THR A 708 49.83 132.16 22.18
N LEU A 709 48.85 132.37 23.07
CA LEU A 709 48.85 133.47 24.06
C LEU A 709 48.85 133.05 25.55
N GLU A 710 48.54 131.82 25.96
CA GLU A 710 48.47 131.47 27.40
C GLU A 710 49.61 130.59 27.95
N HIS A 711 50.63 130.30 27.14
CA HIS A 711 51.90 129.66 27.52
C HIS A 711 52.72 130.40 28.63
N VAL A 712 52.16 131.38 29.34
CA VAL A 712 52.89 132.33 30.22
C VAL A 712 52.29 132.43 31.64
N ILE A 713 51.28 131.63 31.99
CA ILE A 713 50.76 131.51 33.38
C ILE A 713 50.84 130.04 33.79
N ALA A 714 51.99 129.41 33.66
CA ALA A 714 53.17 129.67 34.45
C ALA A 714 52.98 129.40 35.95
N ASP A 715 53.36 128.18 36.30
CA ASP A 715 54.70 127.90 36.85
C ASP A 715 55.06 128.37 38.24
N LYS A 716 54.27 129.18 38.94
CA LYS A 716 54.84 129.82 40.14
C LYS A 716 54.12 129.57 41.44
N ASP A 717 52.81 129.42 41.46
CA ASP A 717 52.15 129.83 42.69
C ASP A 717 51.67 128.73 43.62
N ARG A 718 52.69 127.92 43.94
CA ARG A 718 52.94 127.50 45.33
C ARG A 718 52.16 126.22 45.65
N HIS A 719 52.80 125.05 45.81
CA HIS A 719 53.92 124.80 46.74
C HIS A 719 53.58 125.40 48.12
N ILE A 720 54.22 124.96 49.20
CA ILE A 720 54.20 125.76 50.45
C ILE A 720 52.81 125.83 51.15
N GLY A 721 51.80 125.05 50.73
CA GLY A 721 50.49 125.00 51.39
C GLY A 721 50.35 123.98 52.52
N ASN A 722 51.38 123.17 52.74
CA ASN A 722 51.63 122.54 54.04
C ASN A 722 50.69 121.37 54.35
N ILE A 723 51.12 120.11 54.30
CA ILE A 723 52.24 119.50 55.05
C ILE A 723 52.23 119.84 56.57
N GLU A 724 51.44 120.80 57.08
CA GLU A 724 51.42 121.17 58.51
C GLU A 724 50.29 120.51 59.32
N HIS A 725 49.15 120.12 58.75
CA HIS A 725 48.00 119.67 59.55
C HIS A 725 47.91 118.14 59.81
N LEU A 726 48.81 117.35 59.23
CA LEU A 726 48.80 115.89 59.33
C LEU A 726 49.34 115.33 60.66
N LEU A 727 49.76 116.17 61.62
CA LEU A 727 50.44 115.74 62.85
C LEU A 727 49.56 115.70 64.13
N GLU A 728 48.39 116.35 64.16
CA GLU A 728 47.68 116.61 65.44
C GLU A 728 46.50 115.64 65.73
N GLU A 729 45.90 115.01 64.72
CA GLU A 729 44.68 114.21 64.91
C GLU A 729 44.91 112.78 65.42
N LYS A 730 46.13 112.23 65.33
CA LYS A 730 46.38 110.81 65.63
C LYS A 730 46.69 110.49 67.10
N GLU A 731 46.89 111.49 67.96
CA GLU A 731 47.25 111.26 69.39
C GLU A 731 46.04 111.05 70.34
N ASN A 732 44.80 111.37 69.94
CA ASN A 732 43.70 111.58 70.91
C ASN A 732 42.60 110.51 71.04
N TYR A 733 42.63 109.33 70.41
CA TYR A 733 41.56 108.32 70.61
C TYR A 733 42.03 106.89 70.93
N VAL A 734 43.35 106.69 71.07
CA VAL A 734 43.90 105.49 71.75
C VAL A 734 43.38 105.41 73.20
N ALA A 735 42.94 106.51 73.79
CA ALA A 735 42.36 106.59 75.14
C ALA A 735 40.96 105.97 75.31
N THR A 736 40.23 105.63 74.24
CA THR A 736 38.81 105.23 74.35
C THR A 736 38.57 103.72 74.27
N LEU A 737 39.60 102.93 73.98
CA LEU A 737 39.50 101.47 73.87
C LEU A 737 39.69 100.73 75.21
N GLU A 738 40.15 101.40 76.27
CA GLU A 738 40.42 100.77 77.58
C GLU A 738 39.16 100.63 78.47
N HIS A 739 38.05 101.31 78.16
CA HIS A 739 36.86 101.36 79.02
C HIS A 739 35.79 100.29 78.71
N VAL A 740 35.86 99.61 77.56
CA VAL A 740 34.85 98.62 77.11
C VAL A 740 35.15 97.20 77.63
N VAL A 741 36.39 96.93 78.04
CA VAL A 741 36.80 95.60 78.53
C VAL A 741 36.32 95.35 79.97
N ALA A 742 36.14 96.40 80.79
CA ALA A 742 35.74 96.27 82.18
C ALA A 742 34.25 95.88 82.42
N ASP A 743 33.37 96.07 81.43
CA ASP A 743 31.93 95.79 81.58
C ASP A 743 31.54 94.33 81.24
N LYS A 744 32.42 93.56 80.58
CA LYS A 744 32.12 92.17 80.22
C LYS A 744 32.47 91.14 81.31
N ASP A 745 33.32 91.49 82.27
CA ASP A 745 33.68 90.59 83.38
C ASP A 745 32.61 90.52 84.49
N ARG A 746 31.69 91.50 84.56
CA ARG A 746 30.64 91.56 85.59
C ARG A 746 29.41 90.70 85.30
N HIS A 747 29.23 90.25 84.06
CA HIS A 747 28.06 89.46 83.65
C HIS A 747 28.24 87.94 83.80
N ILE A 748 29.48 87.45 83.80
CA ILE A 748 29.78 86.02 83.94
C ILE A 748 29.51 85.53 85.38
N GLY A 749 29.76 86.38 86.40
CA GLY A 749 29.50 86.05 87.80
C GLY A 749 28.03 85.88 88.20
N ASN A 750 27.07 86.38 87.40
CA ASN A 750 25.63 86.22 87.69
C ASN A 750 25.03 84.92 87.11
N ILE A 751 25.75 84.21 86.23
CA ILE A 751 25.29 82.95 85.62
C ILE A 751 25.70 81.75 86.50
N GLU A 752 26.79 81.86 87.27
CA GLU A 752 27.28 80.78 88.14
C GLU A 752 26.40 80.56 89.39
N HIS A 753 25.69 81.59 89.88
CA HIS A 753 24.77 81.49 91.03
C HIS A 753 23.37 80.93 90.67
N LEU A 754 23.01 80.85 89.38
CA LEU A 754 21.73 80.29 88.90
C LEU A 754 21.79 78.77 88.64
N LEU A 755 22.99 78.18 88.60
CA LEU A 755 23.17 76.74 88.42
C LEU A 755 22.97 75.95 89.73
N GLU A 756 23.28 76.55 90.88
CA GLU A 756 23.19 75.92 92.20
C GLU A 756 21.72 75.75 92.67
N GLU A 757 20.77 76.52 92.12
CA GLU A 757 19.33 76.38 92.39
C GLU A 757 18.66 75.26 91.57
N LYS A 758 19.27 74.78 90.48
CA LYS A 758 18.69 73.74 89.61
C LYS A 758 19.05 72.31 89.99
N GLU A 759 19.95 72.10 90.94
CA GLU A 759 20.30 70.76 91.46
C GLU A 759 19.20 70.16 92.37
N ASN A 760 18.32 70.97 92.96
CA ASN A 760 17.22 70.52 93.82
C ASN A 760 15.98 69.95 93.08
N HIS A 761 16.01 69.88 91.74
CA HIS A 761 14.93 69.31 90.92
C HIS A 761 15.25 67.93 90.31
N VAL A 762 16.38 67.31 90.65
CA VAL A 762 16.81 66.02 90.07
C VAL A 762 16.11 64.82 90.74
N SER A 763 15.65 64.94 91.99
CA SER A 763 15.04 63.82 92.74
C SER A 763 13.66 63.33 92.22
N PRO A 764 12.75 64.17 91.68
CA PRO A 764 11.48 63.69 91.10
C PRO A 764 11.61 63.02 89.71
N LEU A 765 12.73 63.22 89.00
CA LEU A 765 12.95 62.67 87.65
C LEU A 765 13.38 61.20 87.66
N GLU A 766 14.00 60.72 88.75
CA GLU A 766 14.43 59.32 88.91
C GLU A 766 13.23 58.34 88.99
N HIS A 767 12.07 58.79 89.47
CA HIS A 767 10.85 57.96 89.57
C HIS A 767 10.07 57.87 88.24
N VAL A 768 10.23 58.86 87.33
CA VAL A 768 9.63 58.84 85.98
C VAL A 768 10.43 57.95 85.03
N VAL A 769 11.75 57.85 85.23
CA VAL A 769 12.62 56.94 84.47
C VAL A 769 12.27 55.47 84.78
N ALA A 770 12.02 55.13 86.05
CA ALA A 770 11.64 53.77 86.45
C ALA A 770 10.28 53.27 85.89
N ASP A 771 9.31 54.17 85.66
CA ASP A 771 8.04 53.81 85.00
C ASP A 771 8.16 53.77 83.46
N LYS A 772 9.10 54.52 82.87
CA LYS A 772 9.41 54.44 81.43
C LYS A 772 10.18 53.17 81.08
N ASP A 773 11.07 52.69 81.96
CA ASP A 773 11.79 51.42 81.78
C ASP A 773 10.83 50.21 81.75
N ARG A 774 9.76 50.24 82.56
CA ARG A 774 8.71 49.20 82.57
C ARG A 774 7.82 49.21 81.31
N HIS A 775 7.72 50.35 80.62
CA HIS A 775 7.03 50.48 79.33
C HIS A 775 7.89 50.00 78.15
N ILE A 776 9.22 50.15 78.25
CA ILE A 776 10.17 49.69 77.25
C ILE A 776 10.19 48.15 77.20
N GLU A 777 10.21 47.48 78.36
CA GLU A 777 10.15 46.00 78.43
C GLU A 777 8.90 45.39 77.75
N ASN A 778 7.73 46.03 77.87
CA ASN A 778 6.50 45.58 77.21
C ASN A 778 6.49 45.83 75.69
N ILE A 779 7.16 46.88 75.22
CA ILE A 779 7.31 47.17 73.79
C ILE A 779 8.31 46.19 73.15
N GLU A 780 9.38 45.84 73.87
CA GLU A 780 10.36 44.83 73.43
C GLU A 780 9.71 43.44 73.28
N TYR A 781 8.81 43.04 74.18
CA TYR A 781 8.07 41.77 74.04
C TYR A 781 7.12 41.74 72.83
N MET A 782 6.42 42.85 72.54
CA MET A 782 5.56 42.96 71.33
C MET A 782 6.37 43.04 70.03
N LEU A 783 7.57 43.62 70.05
CA LEU A 783 8.47 43.68 68.90
C LEU A 783 8.96 42.29 68.49
N VAL A 784 9.32 41.44 69.46
CA VAL A 784 9.72 40.05 69.20
C VAL A 784 8.57 39.24 68.56
N GLU A 785 7.33 39.44 69.00
CA GLU A 785 6.17 38.77 68.40
C GLU A 785 5.89 39.25 66.97
N LYS A 786 6.10 40.55 66.69
CA LYS A 786 5.97 41.12 65.33
C LYS A 786 7.12 40.74 64.41
N GLU A 787 8.35 40.65 64.90
CA GLU A 787 9.51 40.15 64.14
C GLU A 787 9.31 38.70 63.71
N ASN A 788 8.83 37.83 64.60
CA ASN A 788 8.49 36.45 64.25
C ASN A 788 7.38 36.37 63.19
N HIS A 789 6.42 37.30 63.21
CA HIS A 789 5.37 37.36 62.21
C HIS A 789 5.89 37.85 60.84
N ILE A 790 6.79 38.84 60.84
CA ILE A 790 7.49 39.31 59.65
C ILE A 790 8.35 38.20 59.05
N GLU A 791 9.06 37.41 59.88
CA GLU A 791 9.86 36.29 59.41
C GLU A 791 8.99 35.18 58.79
N THR A 792 7.83 34.92 59.38
CA THR A 792 6.85 33.96 58.84
C THR A 792 6.26 34.44 57.51
N MET A 793 5.93 35.73 57.42
CA MET A 793 5.46 36.34 56.17
C MET A 793 6.56 36.34 55.10
N ALA A 794 7.82 36.60 55.45
CA ALA A 794 8.94 36.54 54.54
C ALA A 794 9.14 35.13 53.95
N ARG A 795 8.99 34.08 54.77
CA ARG A 795 9.02 32.69 54.27
C ARG A 795 7.86 32.39 53.32
N MET A 796 6.65 32.87 53.62
CA MET A 796 5.50 32.72 52.70
C MET A 796 5.70 33.48 51.38
N VAL A 797 6.36 34.64 51.38
CA VAL A 797 6.70 35.37 50.16
C VAL A 797 7.71 34.57 49.32
N VAL A 798 8.75 33.99 49.94
CA VAL A 798 9.72 33.14 49.23
C VAL A 798 9.06 31.89 48.62
N ASP A 799 8.11 31.26 49.32
CA ASP A 799 7.36 30.12 48.76
C ASP A 799 6.41 30.55 47.62
N LYS A 800 5.79 31.73 47.73
CA LYS A 800 4.98 32.33 46.66
C LYS A 800 5.83 32.68 45.44
N ASP A 801 7.03 33.20 45.64
CA ASP A 801 7.98 33.53 44.56
C ASP A 801 8.43 32.27 43.82
N ARG A 802 8.73 31.17 44.54
CA ARG A 802 8.99 29.86 43.92
C ARG A 802 7.79 29.32 43.14
N HIS A 803 6.58 29.55 43.63
CA HIS A 803 5.36 29.17 42.90
C HIS A 803 5.18 30.00 41.62
N ILE A 804 5.49 31.28 41.66
CA ILE A 804 5.48 32.16 40.48
C ILE A 804 6.53 31.69 39.47
N GLU A 805 7.75 31.42 39.91
CA GLU A 805 8.85 30.93 39.07
C GLU A 805 8.51 29.59 38.36
N ASN A 806 7.85 28.68 39.08
CA ASN A 806 7.33 27.43 38.50
C ASN A 806 6.20 27.67 37.47
N ILE A 807 5.31 28.63 37.72
CA ILE A 807 4.24 29.00 36.77
C ILE A 807 4.84 29.66 35.54
N GLU A 808 5.84 30.52 35.70
CA GLU A 808 6.59 31.14 34.60
C GLU A 808 7.30 30.10 33.74
N TYR A 809 7.95 29.09 34.36
CA TYR A 809 8.55 27.98 33.63
C TYR A 809 7.51 27.18 32.84
N MET A 810 6.36 26.86 33.45
CA MET A 810 5.26 26.18 32.75
C MET A 810 4.66 27.03 31.63
N LEU A 811 4.58 28.36 31.79
CA LEU A 811 4.10 29.28 30.75
C LEU A 811 5.06 29.28 29.55
N VAL A 812 6.37 29.32 29.78
CA VAL A 812 7.39 29.24 28.72
C VAL A 812 7.31 27.89 27.98
N GLU A 813 7.12 26.78 28.70
CA GLU A 813 6.92 25.46 28.08
C GLU A 813 5.64 25.43 27.22
N LYS A 814 4.57 26.06 27.69
CA LYS A 814 3.31 26.17 26.93
C LYS A 814 3.42 27.10 25.73
N GLU A 815 4.14 28.23 25.84
CA GLU A 815 4.42 29.11 24.70
C GLU A 815 5.24 28.39 23.62
N ASN A 816 6.26 27.64 24.00
CA ASN A 816 7.04 26.82 23.07
C ASN A 816 6.19 25.73 22.41
N HIS A 817 5.22 25.17 23.15
CA HIS A 817 4.29 24.20 22.60
C HIS A 817 3.31 24.84 21.61
N ILE A 818 2.78 26.03 21.94
CA ILE A 818 1.93 26.82 21.04
C ILE A 818 2.69 27.21 19.77
N GLU A 819 3.95 27.62 19.89
CA GLU A 819 4.78 27.95 18.73
C GLU A 819 5.05 26.72 17.85
N THR A 820 5.28 25.56 18.45
CA THR A 820 5.44 24.29 17.73
C THR A 820 4.15 23.88 17.03
N MET A 821 3.01 24.01 17.71
CA MET A 821 1.69 23.76 17.13
C MET A 821 1.40 24.73 15.97
N ALA A 822 1.73 26.01 16.11
CA ALA A 822 1.56 26.99 15.05
C ALA A 822 2.41 26.66 13.82
N ARG A 823 3.65 26.19 13.99
CA ARG A 823 4.48 25.70 12.87
C ARG A 823 3.88 24.47 12.20
N MET A 824 3.33 23.52 12.98
CA MET A 824 2.64 22.35 12.43
C MET A 824 1.38 22.73 11.68
N VAL A 825 0.59 23.69 12.18
CA VAL A 825 -0.59 24.22 11.47
C VAL A 825 -0.16 24.85 10.15
N ALA A 826 0.89 25.69 10.14
CA ALA A 826 1.41 26.30 8.92
C ALA A 826 1.95 25.26 7.90
N ASP A 827 2.53 24.14 8.36
CA ASP A 827 2.92 23.02 7.49
C ASP A 827 1.70 22.29 6.94
N LYS A 828 0.66 22.11 7.77
CA LYS A 828 -0.60 21.49 7.36
C LYS A 828 -1.36 22.37 6.37
N ASP A 829 -1.39 23.67 6.55
CA ASP A 829 -2.00 24.64 5.62
C ASP A 829 -1.30 24.58 4.26
N ARG A 830 0.04 24.52 4.23
CA ARG A 830 0.80 24.31 2.99
C ARG A 830 0.53 22.96 2.34
N HIS A 831 0.28 21.92 3.13
CA HIS A 831 -0.14 20.62 2.59
C HIS A 831 -1.56 20.66 2.03
N ILE A 832 -2.49 21.37 2.69
CA ILE A 832 -3.85 21.57 2.21
C ILE A 832 -3.83 22.33 0.89
N GLU A 833 -3.07 23.42 0.79
CA GLU A 833 -2.95 24.22 -0.44
C GLU A 833 -2.40 23.37 -1.61
N ASN A 834 -1.42 22.49 -1.36
CA ASN A 834 -0.93 21.54 -2.37
C ASN A 834 -1.97 20.49 -2.77
N ILE A 835 -2.77 20.01 -1.82
CA ILE A 835 -3.85 19.05 -2.10
C ILE A 835 -4.97 19.73 -2.87
N GLU A 836 -5.33 20.97 -2.55
CA GLU A 836 -6.29 21.78 -3.28
C GLU A 836 -5.83 22.02 -4.72
N TYR A 837 -4.56 22.34 -4.94
CA TYR A 837 -4.01 22.46 -6.29
C TYR A 837 -4.11 21.15 -7.09
N MET A 838 -3.76 20.02 -6.47
CA MET A 838 -3.91 18.70 -7.10
C MET A 838 -5.37 18.33 -7.34
N LEU A 839 -6.29 18.69 -6.45
CA LEU A 839 -7.73 18.47 -6.60
C LEU A 839 -8.26 19.24 -7.80
N VAL A 840 -7.89 20.50 -7.96
CA VAL A 840 -8.26 21.30 -9.15
C VAL A 840 -7.73 20.66 -10.44
N GLU A 841 -6.49 20.15 -10.44
CA GLU A 841 -5.94 19.44 -11.60
C GLU A 841 -6.73 18.16 -11.92
N LYS A 842 -7.14 17.40 -10.89
CA LYS A 842 -7.95 16.20 -11.04
C LYS A 842 -9.39 16.49 -11.43
N GLU A 843 -10.01 17.55 -10.93
CA GLU A 843 -11.33 18.00 -11.34
C GLU A 843 -11.36 18.37 -12.82
N ASN A 844 -10.34 19.09 -13.31
CA ASN A 844 -10.19 19.39 -14.73
C ASN A 844 -10.02 18.12 -15.59
N TYR A 845 -9.30 17.12 -15.08
CA TYR A 845 -9.15 15.83 -15.75
C TYR A 845 -10.47 15.04 -15.78
N ILE A 846 -11.22 15.05 -14.68
CA ILE A 846 -12.54 14.43 -14.58
C ILE A 846 -13.52 15.11 -15.53
N GLU A 847 -13.52 16.44 -15.62
CA GLU A 847 -14.37 17.19 -16.55
C GLU A 847 -14.04 16.83 -18.01
N THR A 848 -12.75 16.70 -18.32
CA THR A 848 -12.29 16.27 -19.66
C THR A 848 -12.73 14.84 -19.97
N MET A 849 -12.62 13.92 -19.01
CA MET A 849 -13.12 12.56 -19.15
C MET A 849 -14.65 12.51 -19.30
N ALA A 850 -15.39 13.32 -18.53
CA ALA A 850 -16.84 13.38 -18.61
C ALA A 850 -17.30 13.84 -20.00
N ARG A 851 -16.61 14.82 -20.61
CA ARG A 851 -16.87 15.23 -22.00
C ARG A 851 -16.63 14.08 -22.99
N MET A 852 -15.53 13.33 -22.82
CA MET A 852 -15.26 12.16 -23.67
C MET A 852 -16.31 11.06 -23.52
N VAL A 853 -16.83 10.83 -22.30
CA VAL A 853 -17.92 9.87 -22.06
C VAL A 853 -19.19 10.32 -22.79
N VAL A 854 -19.57 11.59 -22.71
CA VAL A 854 -20.73 12.13 -23.43
C VAL A 854 -20.58 11.94 -24.95
N ASP A 855 -19.39 12.16 -25.51
CA ASP A 855 -19.14 11.92 -26.94
C ASP A 855 -19.23 10.43 -27.29
N LYS A 856 -18.75 9.54 -26.42
CA LYS A 856 -18.86 8.08 -26.60
C LYS A 856 -20.29 7.59 -26.49
N ASP A 857 -21.08 8.14 -25.59
CA ASP A 857 -22.50 7.82 -25.44
C ASP A 857 -23.28 8.22 -26.71
N ARG A 858 -22.98 9.39 -27.30
CA ARG A 858 -23.54 9.77 -28.61
C ARG A 858 -23.11 8.81 -29.73
N HIS A 859 -21.89 8.30 -29.70
CA HIS A 859 -21.45 7.29 -30.67
C HIS A 859 -22.19 5.96 -30.47
N ILE A 860 -22.44 5.55 -29.22
CA ILE A 860 -23.22 4.35 -28.90
C ILE A 860 -24.65 4.52 -29.39
N GLU A 861 -25.30 5.64 -29.09
CA GLU A 861 -26.67 5.93 -29.54
C GLU A 861 -26.81 5.89 -31.08
N ASN A 862 -25.81 6.42 -31.80
CA ASN A 862 -25.76 6.32 -33.27
C ASN A 862 -25.59 4.88 -33.76
N ILE A 863 -24.78 4.07 -33.07
CA ILE A 863 -24.60 2.65 -33.41
C ILE A 863 -25.88 1.86 -33.12
N GLU A 864 -26.54 2.14 -31.99
CA GLU A 864 -27.82 1.53 -31.64
C GLU A 864 -28.89 1.86 -32.68
N TYR A 865 -28.98 3.12 -33.13
CA TYR A 865 -29.89 3.51 -34.21
C TYR A 865 -29.61 2.73 -35.52
N MET A 866 -28.34 2.63 -35.91
CA MET A 866 -27.95 1.82 -37.08
C MET A 866 -28.26 0.34 -36.91
N LEU A 867 -28.10 -0.22 -35.71
CA LEU A 867 -28.42 -1.62 -35.41
C LEU A 867 -29.93 -1.87 -35.54
N VAL A 868 -30.78 -0.98 -35.03
CA VAL A 868 -32.23 -1.07 -35.21
C VAL A 868 -32.62 -1.03 -36.69
N GLU A 869 -31.98 -0.15 -37.48
CA GLU A 869 -32.21 -0.09 -38.93
C GLU A 869 -31.80 -1.39 -39.64
N LYS A 870 -30.68 -2.00 -39.22
CA LYS A 870 -30.22 -3.29 -39.74
C LYS A 870 -31.10 -4.45 -39.30
N GLU A 871 -31.60 -4.48 -38.07
CA GLU A 871 -32.56 -5.48 -37.61
C GLU A 871 -33.86 -5.41 -38.42
N ASN A 872 -34.39 -4.22 -38.67
CA ASN A 872 -35.56 -4.03 -39.52
C ASN A 872 -35.32 -4.54 -40.95
N HIS A 873 -34.12 -4.33 -41.49
CA HIS A 873 -33.73 -4.87 -42.80
C HIS A 873 -33.64 -6.40 -42.80
N ILE A 874 -33.06 -7.00 -41.76
CA ILE A 874 -32.98 -8.45 -41.60
C ILE A 874 -34.39 -9.04 -41.49
N GLU A 875 -35.28 -8.42 -40.74
CA GLU A 875 -36.66 -8.86 -40.60
C GLU A 875 -37.41 -8.78 -41.93
N ALA A 876 -37.22 -7.70 -42.71
CA ALA A 876 -37.78 -7.58 -44.06
C ALA A 876 -37.25 -8.67 -45.01
N MET A 877 -35.94 -8.96 -44.96
CA MET A 877 -35.34 -10.05 -45.73
C MET A 877 -35.89 -11.42 -45.30
N ALA A 878 -36.06 -11.67 -44.01
CA ALA A 878 -36.65 -12.90 -43.50
C ALA A 878 -38.09 -13.11 -43.98
N ARG A 879 -38.91 -12.04 -44.02
CA ARG A 879 -40.26 -12.10 -44.61
C ARG A 879 -40.22 -12.43 -46.10
N MET A 880 -39.29 -11.83 -46.86
CA MET A 880 -39.11 -12.14 -48.28
C MET A 880 -38.70 -13.60 -48.51
N VAL A 881 -37.80 -14.14 -47.68
CA VAL A 881 -37.40 -15.55 -47.73
C VAL A 881 -38.60 -16.44 -47.45
N ALA A 882 -39.38 -16.17 -46.40
CA ALA A 882 -40.58 -16.94 -46.07
C ALA A 882 -41.67 -16.91 -47.17
N ASP A 883 -41.80 -15.79 -47.90
CA ASP A 883 -42.67 -15.71 -49.07
C ASP A 883 -42.12 -16.55 -50.24
N LYS A 884 -40.79 -16.54 -50.45
CA LYS A 884 -40.15 -17.36 -51.48
C LYS A 884 -40.24 -18.85 -51.17
N ASP A 885 -40.09 -19.26 -49.92
CA ASP A 885 -40.27 -20.65 -49.49
C ASP A 885 -41.70 -21.12 -49.74
N ARG A 886 -42.71 -20.30 -49.43
CA ARG A 886 -44.11 -20.59 -49.80
C ARG A 886 -44.34 -20.70 -51.31
N HIS A 887 -43.64 -19.88 -52.10
CA HIS A 887 -43.69 -20.02 -53.56
C HIS A 887 -43.03 -21.32 -54.03
N ILE A 888 -41.93 -21.73 -53.42
CA ILE A 888 -41.26 -23.00 -53.71
C ILE A 888 -42.19 -24.17 -53.38
N GLU A 889 -42.80 -24.19 -52.19
CA GLU A 889 -43.77 -25.23 -51.79
C GLU A 889 -44.94 -25.33 -52.78
N ASN A 890 -45.49 -24.20 -53.22
CA ASN A 890 -46.57 -24.20 -54.22
C ASN A 890 -46.10 -24.77 -55.58
N ILE A 891 -44.89 -24.44 -56.02
CA ILE A 891 -44.31 -24.97 -57.25
C ILE A 891 -44.08 -26.48 -57.11
N GLU A 892 -43.56 -26.94 -55.97
CA GLU A 892 -43.36 -28.35 -55.69
C GLU A 892 -44.69 -29.12 -55.70
N TYR A 893 -45.73 -28.58 -55.08
CA TYR A 893 -47.08 -29.16 -55.11
C TYR A 893 -47.62 -29.25 -56.56
N MET A 894 -47.49 -28.17 -57.35
CA MET A 894 -47.87 -28.18 -58.77
C MET A 894 -47.07 -29.17 -59.60
N LEU A 895 -45.77 -29.35 -59.32
CA LEU A 895 -44.93 -30.33 -59.99
C LEU A 895 -45.40 -31.75 -59.70
N VAL A 896 -45.79 -32.05 -58.45
CA VAL A 896 -46.36 -33.35 -58.07
C VAL A 896 -47.70 -33.59 -58.77
N GLU A 897 -48.60 -32.61 -58.83
CA GLU A 897 -49.86 -32.75 -59.56
C GLU A 897 -49.64 -32.96 -61.07
N ASN A 898 -48.69 -32.22 -61.66
CA ASN A 898 -48.32 -32.41 -63.06
C ASN A 898 -47.69 -33.78 -63.31
N GLN A 899 -46.84 -34.28 -62.41
CA GLN A 899 -46.28 -35.63 -62.48
C GLN A 899 -47.39 -36.69 -62.51
N ASN A 900 -48.37 -36.58 -61.60
CA ASN A 900 -49.53 -37.48 -61.56
C ASN A 900 -50.39 -37.38 -62.84
N CYS A 901 -50.53 -36.17 -63.40
CA CYS A 901 -51.22 -35.96 -64.66
C CYS A 901 -50.47 -36.61 -65.83
N PHE A 902 -49.14 -36.47 -65.88
CA PHE A 902 -48.28 -37.15 -66.85
C PHE A 902 -48.42 -38.67 -66.77
N GLU A 903 -48.35 -39.26 -65.57
CA GLU A 903 -48.55 -40.71 -65.40
C GLU A 903 -49.94 -41.16 -65.86
N THR A 904 -50.97 -40.33 -65.66
CA THR A 904 -52.33 -40.62 -66.13
C THR A 904 -52.41 -40.55 -67.66
N ILE A 905 -51.79 -39.54 -68.27
CA ILE A 905 -51.71 -39.40 -69.73
C ILE A 905 -50.92 -40.56 -70.33
N GLU A 906 -49.79 -40.96 -69.74
CA GLU A 906 -49.03 -42.13 -70.19
C GLU A 906 -49.86 -43.42 -70.17
N ARG A 907 -50.65 -43.64 -69.11
CA ARG A 907 -51.61 -44.75 -69.05
C ARG A 907 -52.67 -44.66 -70.15
N MET A 908 -53.22 -43.47 -70.39
CA MET A 908 -54.20 -43.26 -71.47
C MET A 908 -53.59 -43.49 -72.84
N VAL A 909 -52.37 -43.04 -73.09
CA VAL A 909 -51.63 -43.28 -74.34
C VAL A 909 -51.41 -44.77 -74.52
N ALA A 910 -50.93 -45.49 -73.50
CA ALA A 910 -50.75 -46.93 -73.57
C ALA A 910 -52.05 -47.70 -73.89
N ASP A 911 -53.18 -47.26 -73.32
CA ASP A 911 -54.50 -47.85 -73.62
C ASP A 911 -54.99 -47.51 -75.03
N LYS A 912 -54.77 -46.26 -75.49
CA LYS A 912 -55.07 -45.86 -76.87
C LYS A 912 -54.20 -46.59 -77.88
N GLU A 913 -52.92 -46.81 -77.62
CA GLU A 913 -52.06 -47.65 -78.45
C GLU A 913 -52.57 -49.09 -78.50
N LYS A 914 -53.02 -49.64 -77.37
CA LYS A 914 -53.65 -50.97 -77.35
C LYS A 914 -54.93 -50.99 -78.18
N HIS A 915 -55.72 -49.92 -78.14
CA HIS A 915 -56.91 -49.77 -78.97
C HIS A 915 -56.58 -49.65 -80.46
N ILE A 916 -55.54 -48.89 -80.81
CA ILE A 916 -55.02 -48.80 -82.19
C ILE A 916 -54.56 -50.18 -82.67
N ARG A 917 -53.77 -50.91 -81.88
CA ARG A 917 -53.37 -52.30 -82.21
C ARG A 917 -54.58 -53.20 -82.45
N ASN A 918 -55.63 -53.08 -81.63
CA ASN A 918 -56.87 -53.83 -81.83
C ASN A 918 -57.62 -53.41 -83.11
N LEU A 919 -57.68 -52.10 -83.39
CA LEU A 919 -58.28 -51.56 -84.62
C LEU A 919 -57.48 -51.98 -85.86
N GLU A 920 -56.16 -52.04 -85.80
CA GLU A 920 -55.31 -52.55 -86.88
C GLU A 920 -55.57 -54.03 -87.16
N ILE A 921 -55.72 -54.85 -86.10
CA ILE A 921 -56.13 -56.26 -86.23
C ILE A 921 -57.52 -56.35 -86.86
N LEU A 922 -58.48 -55.53 -86.42
CA LEU A 922 -59.84 -55.50 -86.97
C LEU A 922 -59.85 -55.01 -88.42
N PHE A 923 -59.07 -53.98 -88.75
CA PHE A 923 -58.94 -53.42 -90.09
C PHE A 923 -58.27 -54.41 -91.03
N SER A 924 -57.27 -55.18 -90.56
CA SER A 924 -56.68 -56.30 -91.29
C SER A 924 -57.71 -57.40 -91.58
N SER A 925 -58.55 -57.74 -90.60
CA SER A 925 -59.67 -58.69 -90.78
C SER A 925 -60.74 -58.17 -91.75
N LYS A 926 -61.12 -56.89 -91.65
CA LYS A 926 -62.07 -56.23 -92.55
C LYS A 926 -61.51 -56.09 -93.96
N ASN A 927 -60.23 -55.77 -94.13
CA ASN A 927 -59.56 -55.72 -95.43
C ASN A 927 -59.50 -57.10 -96.08
N LYS A 928 -59.27 -58.18 -95.32
CA LYS A 928 -59.41 -59.55 -95.86
C LYS A 928 -60.83 -59.84 -96.34
N LYS A 929 -61.86 -59.36 -95.61
CA LYS A 929 -63.27 -59.45 -96.06
C LYS A 929 -63.57 -58.57 -97.28
N ILE A 930 -63.02 -57.36 -97.34
CA ILE A 930 -63.14 -56.47 -98.51
C ILE A 930 -62.47 -57.12 -99.71
N LEU A 931 -61.28 -57.71 -99.56
CA LEU A 931 -60.60 -58.43 -100.65
C LEU A 931 -61.44 -59.61 -101.15
N PHE A 932 -62.10 -60.35 -100.26
CA PHE A 932 -63.04 -61.42 -100.61
C PHE A 932 -64.31 -60.90 -101.31
N LEU A 933 -64.89 -59.79 -100.83
CA LEU A 933 -66.05 -59.14 -101.45
C LEU A 933 -65.70 -58.51 -102.81
N GLU A 934 -64.52 -57.90 -102.94
CA GLU A 934 -64.01 -57.35 -104.19
C GLU A 934 -63.74 -58.45 -105.21
N GLN A 935 -63.18 -59.60 -104.80
CA GLN A 935 -63.06 -60.77 -105.67
C GLN A 935 -64.45 -61.26 -106.13
N THR A 936 -65.45 -61.23 -105.25
CA THR A 936 -66.84 -61.61 -105.57
C THR A 936 -67.50 -60.60 -106.53
N ILE A 937 -67.34 -59.30 -106.29
CA ILE A 937 -67.86 -58.22 -107.15
C ILE A 937 -67.15 -58.20 -108.51
N ARG A 938 -65.84 -58.49 -108.55
CA ARG A 938 -65.06 -58.64 -109.79
C ARG A 938 -65.56 -59.84 -110.60
N SER A 939 -65.98 -60.93 -109.93
CA SER A 939 -66.65 -62.07 -110.60
C SER A 939 -68.03 -61.70 -111.18
N LEU A 940 -68.78 -60.80 -110.53
CA LEU A 940 -70.12 -60.36 -110.96
C LEU A 940 -70.07 -59.27 -112.04
N LYS A 941 -69.11 -58.33 -111.99
CA LYS A 941 -68.90 -57.31 -113.04
C LYS A 941 -68.41 -57.94 -114.35
N ASN A 942 -67.66 -59.04 -114.28
CA ASN A 942 -67.24 -59.78 -115.46
C ASN A 942 -68.40 -60.51 -116.18
N LYS A 943 -69.57 -60.72 -115.55
CA LYS A 943 -70.73 -61.39 -116.17
C LYS A 943 -71.68 -60.50 -117.01
N LYS A 944 -71.71 -59.16 -116.83
CA LYS A 944 -72.62 -58.27 -117.62
C LYS A 944 -71.92 -57.39 -118.66
N ILE A 945 -70.65 -57.01 -118.48
CA ILE A 945 -69.95 -56.08 -119.40
C ILE A 945 -69.48 -56.75 -120.71
N HIS A 946 -69.28 -58.08 -120.74
CA HIS A 946 -68.89 -58.78 -121.97
C HIS A 946 -70.03 -58.99 -122.99
N GLN A 947 -71.29 -58.71 -122.63
CA GLN A 947 -72.42 -58.71 -123.57
C GLN A 947 -72.51 -57.43 -124.43
N LEU A 948 -71.92 -56.28 -124.03
CA LEU A 948 -72.15 -54.99 -124.71
C LEU A 948 -71.12 -54.63 -125.79
N THR A 949 -69.85 -55.00 -125.67
CA THR A 949 -68.86 -54.75 -126.76
C THR A 949 -69.05 -55.69 -127.96
N ARG A 950 -69.76 -56.81 -127.77
CA ARG A 950 -70.28 -57.71 -128.82
C ARG A 950 -71.19 -56.98 -129.84
N ARG A 951 -71.70 -55.78 -129.51
CA ARG A 951 -72.57 -54.95 -130.34
C ARG A 951 -71.84 -54.14 -131.43
N VAL A 952 -70.52 -53.94 -131.37
CA VAL A 952 -69.81 -53.18 -132.44
C VAL A 952 -68.91 -54.07 -133.29
N ARG A 953 -68.22 -55.06 -132.69
CA ARG A 953 -67.35 -55.99 -133.45
C ARG A 953 -68.11 -56.85 -134.47
N LYS A 954 -69.43 -57.04 -134.29
CA LYS A 954 -70.30 -57.82 -135.20
C LYS A 954 -70.47 -57.20 -136.61
N LYS A 955 -69.95 -55.98 -136.90
CA LYS A 955 -70.01 -55.35 -138.24
C LYS A 955 -68.67 -55.35 -139.01
N ILE A 956 -67.52 -55.39 -138.33
CA ILE A 956 -66.16 -55.16 -138.92
C ILE A 956 -65.62 -56.39 -139.69
N LEU A 957 -66.12 -57.61 -139.44
CA LEU A 957 -65.55 -58.87 -139.98
C LEU A 957 -66.23 -59.44 -141.24
N ARG A 958 -67.03 -58.68 -142.01
CA ARG A 958 -67.83 -59.28 -143.11
C ARG A 958 -67.15 -59.42 -144.48
N ASN A 959 -66.11 -58.67 -144.88
CA ASN A 959 -65.35 -58.94 -146.13
C ASN A 959 -64.02 -58.13 -146.30
N PRO A 960 -62.89 -58.54 -145.70
CA PRO A 960 -61.65 -57.74 -145.67
C PRO A 960 -60.99 -57.54 -147.05
N LEU A 961 -61.09 -58.52 -147.95
CA LEU A 961 -60.54 -58.40 -149.31
C LEU A 961 -61.14 -57.23 -150.10
N LYS A 962 -62.45 -56.97 -149.91
CA LYS A 962 -63.16 -55.92 -150.61
C LYS A 962 -62.83 -54.51 -150.10
N ILE A 963 -62.34 -54.40 -148.87
CA ILE A 963 -61.92 -53.13 -148.27
C ILE A 963 -60.53 -52.79 -148.80
N CYS A 964 -59.57 -53.72 -148.70
CA CYS A 964 -58.23 -53.50 -149.21
C CYS A 964 -58.20 -53.24 -150.72
N SER A 965 -59.02 -53.94 -151.52
CA SER A 965 -59.07 -53.72 -152.98
C SER A 965 -59.67 -52.38 -153.42
N ARG A 966 -60.20 -51.56 -152.50
CA ARG A 966 -60.82 -50.26 -152.79
C ARG A 966 -60.13 -49.08 -152.09
N SER A 967 -59.13 -49.36 -151.27
CA SER A 967 -58.41 -48.34 -150.51
C SER A 967 -57.53 -47.50 -151.44
N VAL A 968 -57.54 -46.18 -151.25
CA VAL A 968 -56.62 -45.26 -151.94
C VAL A 968 -55.17 -45.41 -151.46
N PHE A 969 -54.95 -46.15 -150.36
CA PHE A 969 -53.64 -46.43 -149.80
C PHE A 969 -53.05 -47.77 -150.28
N PHE A 970 -53.80 -48.59 -151.05
CA PHE A 970 -53.30 -49.83 -151.64
C PHE A 970 -53.00 -49.65 -153.14
N ASP A 971 -51.73 -49.81 -153.53
CA ASP A 971 -51.28 -49.71 -154.93
C ASP A 971 -50.76 -51.07 -155.41
N GLU A 972 -51.54 -51.72 -156.28
CA GLU A 972 -51.25 -53.06 -156.80
C GLU A 972 -49.96 -53.11 -157.64
N ASN A 973 -49.68 -52.06 -158.42
CA ASN A 973 -48.48 -52.00 -159.26
C ASN A 973 -47.24 -51.78 -158.39
N TRP A 974 -47.34 -50.89 -157.40
CA TRP A 974 -46.25 -50.65 -156.45
C TRP A 974 -45.97 -51.91 -155.62
N TYR A 975 -47.00 -52.60 -155.12
CA TYR A 975 -46.85 -53.78 -154.27
C TYR A 975 -46.14 -54.94 -154.99
N LEU A 976 -46.46 -55.19 -156.26
CA LEU A 976 -45.78 -56.21 -157.07
C LEU A 976 -44.35 -55.82 -157.42
N ASP A 977 -44.07 -54.54 -157.65
CA ASP A 977 -42.71 -54.08 -157.94
C ASP A 977 -41.83 -54.01 -156.67
N HIS A 978 -42.39 -53.71 -155.50
CA HIS A 978 -41.67 -53.65 -154.22
C HIS A 978 -41.46 -55.02 -153.57
N TYR A 979 -42.32 -56.00 -153.86
CA TYR A 979 -42.23 -57.37 -153.33
C TYR A 979 -42.10 -58.40 -154.45
N PRO A 980 -40.87 -58.58 -155.00
CA PRO A 980 -40.61 -59.46 -156.15
C PRO A 980 -40.94 -60.93 -155.88
N ASP A 981 -40.92 -61.37 -154.62
CA ASP A 981 -41.29 -62.73 -154.20
C ASP A 981 -42.78 -63.02 -154.41
N VAL A 982 -43.65 -62.03 -154.17
CA VAL A 982 -45.09 -62.12 -154.43
C VAL A 982 -45.35 -62.17 -155.94
N LYS A 983 -44.63 -61.34 -156.71
CA LYS A 983 -44.67 -61.32 -158.18
C LYS A 983 -44.22 -62.65 -158.78
N ALA A 984 -43.11 -63.21 -158.29
CA ALA A 984 -42.58 -64.51 -158.74
C ALA A 984 -43.52 -65.67 -158.38
N ALA A 985 -44.26 -65.58 -157.27
CA ALA A 985 -45.27 -66.56 -156.87
C ALA A 985 -46.57 -66.48 -157.69
N GLY A 986 -46.75 -65.43 -158.51
CA GLY A 986 -47.98 -65.20 -159.29
C GLY A 986 -49.23 -65.01 -158.43
N LEU A 987 -49.07 -64.57 -157.17
CA LEU A 987 -50.17 -64.34 -156.26
C LEU A 987 -50.78 -62.95 -156.48
N ASP A 988 -52.10 -62.88 -156.38
CA ASP A 988 -52.85 -61.62 -156.36
C ASP A 988 -52.35 -60.72 -155.19
N PRO A 989 -51.96 -59.47 -155.44
CA PRO A 989 -51.28 -58.64 -154.44
C PRO A 989 -52.16 -58.29 -153.26
N VAL A 990 -53.45 -58.04 -153.51
CA VAL A 990 -54.41 -57.73 -152.44
C VAL A 990 -54.65 -58.97 -151.58
N ILE A 991 -54.82 -60.13 -152.20
CA ILE A 991 -54.98 -61.38 -151.47
C ILE A 991 -53.73 -61.67 -150.64
N HIS A 992 -52.54 -61.47 -151.24
CA HIS A 992 -51.29 -61.66 -150.53
C HIS A 992 -51.19 -60.73 -149.32
N TYR A 993 -51.43 -59.44 -149.50
CA TYR A 993 -51.36 -58.48 -148.41
C TYR A 993 -52.34 -58.81 -147.27
N VAL A 994 -53.58 -59.18 -147.62
CA VAL A 994 -54.61 -59.50 -146.62
C VAL A 994 -54.27 -60.77 -145.84
N LYS A 995 -53.72 -61.79 -146.49
CA LYS A 995 -53.43 -63.08 -145.83
C LYS A 995 -52.08 -63.13 -145.12
N TYR A 996 -51.06 -62.51 -145.71
CA TYR A 996 -49.67 -62.69 -145.29
C TYR A 996 -48.96 -61.35 -145.11
N GLY A 997 -49.04 -60.45 -146.11
CA GLY A 997 -48.26 -59.21 -146.13
C GLY A 997 -48.43 -58.34 -144.89
N ALA A 998 -49.66 -58.19 -144.37
CA ALA A 998 -49.89 -57.43 -143.15
C ALA A 998 -49.27 -58.07 -141.89
N ALA A 999 -49.29 -59.39 -141.75
CA ALA A 999 -48.66 -60.09 -140.63
C ALA A 999 -47.13 -60.08 -140.73
N GLU A 1000 -46.61 -60.00 -141.96
CA GLU A 1000 -45.19 -59.79 -142.27
C GLU A 1000 -44.77 -58.31 -142.16
N LYS A 1001 -45.69 -57.42 -141.76
CA LYS A 1001 -45.49 -55.97 -141.66
C LYS A 1001 -45.04 -55.30 -142.97
N ARG A 1002 -45.43 -55.88 -144.11
CA ARG A 1002 -45.26 -55.26 -145.44
C ARG A 1002 -46.24 -54.10 -145.60
N ASP A 1003 -45.88 -53.13 -146.43
CA ASP A 1003 -46.68 -51.93 -146.65
C ASP A 1003 -47.55 -52.11 -147.91
N PRO A 1004 -48.86 -51.75 -147.86
CA PRO A 1004 -49.78 -51.92 -148.99
C PRO A 1004 -49.53 -50.94 -150.15
N GLY A 1005 -48.79 -49.87 -149.90
CA GLY A 1005 -48.49 -48.82 -150.86
C GLY A 1005 -47.62 -47.74 -150.20
N PRO A 1006 -47.09 -46.78 -150.98
CA PRO A 1006 -46.13 -45.79 -150.48
C PRO A 1006 -46.71 -44.81 -149.44
N ASN A 1007 -48.04 -44.76 -149.29
CA ASN A 1007 -48.74 -43.81 -148.41
C ASN A 1007 -49.26 -44.43 -147.10
N PHE A 1008 -48.94 -45.68 -146.78
CA PHE A 1008 -49.36 -46.32 -145.53
C PHE A 1008 -48.29 -47.28 -144.99
N SER A 1009 -47.89 -47.08 -143.73
CA SER A 1009 -46.93 -47.98 -143.05
C SER A 1009 -47.64 -48.91 -142.06
N THR A 1010 -47.62 -50.21 -142.38
CA THR A 1010 -48.25 -51.26 -141.57
C THR A 1010 -47.55 -51.43 -140.22
N ALA A 1011 -46.22 -51.37 -140.20
CA ALA A 1011 -45.44 -51.53 -138.98
C ALA A 1011 -45.73 -50.42 -137.96
N PHE A 1012 -45.72 -49.16 -138.40
CA PHE A 1012 -45.99 -48.00 -137.54
C PHE A 1012 -47.41 -48.05 -136.94
N TYR A 1013 -48.41 -48.41 -137.74
CA TYR A 1013 -49.80 -48.47 -137.26
C TYR A 1013 -50.03 -49.53 -136.18
N ILE A 1014 -49.35 -50.67 -136.28
CA ILE A 1014 -49.40 -51.73 -135.26
C ILE A 1014 -48.75 -51.26 -133.94
N GLU A 1015 -47.64 -50.55 -134.02
CA GLU A 1015 -46.90 -50.08 -132.84
C GLU A 1015 -47.71 -49.09 -132.00
N GLU A 1016 -48.46 -48.19 -132.67
CA GLU A 1016 -49.38 -47.24 -132.04
C GLU A 1016 -50.71 -47.88 -131.59
N ASN A 1017 -51.15 -48.97 -132.22
CA ASN A 1017 -52.42 -49.64 -131.91
C ASN A 1017 -52.18 -51.14 -131.61
N PRO A 1018 -51.56 -51.48 -130.46
CA PRO A 1018 -51.13 -52.84 -130.15
C PRO A 1018 -52.29 -53.85 -130.07
N GLU A 1019 -53.50 -53.38 -129.81
CA GLU A 1019 -54.70 -54.21 -129.80
C GLU A 1019 -55.05 -54.77 -131.18
N VAL A 1020 -54.71 -54.08 -132.29
CA VAL A 1020 -54.93 -54.55 -133.65
C VAL A 1020 -54.18 -55.86 -133.90
N GLU A 1021 -52.93 -55.93 -133.41
CA GLU A 1021 -52.10 -57.13 -133.45
C GLU A 1021 -52.62 -58.24 -132.53
N ARG A 1022 -52.97 -57.92 -131.26
CA ARG A 1022 -53.58 -58.89 -130.34
C ARG A 1022 -54.90 -59.47 -130.86
N MET A 1023 -55.65 -58.69 -131.63
CA MET A 1023 -56.94 -59.09 -132.22
C MET A 1023 -56.80 -59.80 -133.57
N ARG A 1024 -55.60 -59.85 -134.16
CA ARG A 1024 -55.31 -60.39 -135.50
C ARG A 1024 -56.24 -59.81 -136.59
N ILE A 1025 -56.46 -58.50 -136.56
CA ILE A 1025 -57.21 -57.77 -137.59
C ILE A 1025 -56.19 -57.12 -138.54
N ASN A 1026 -56.44 -57.15 -139.86
CA ASN A 1026 -55.53 -56.53 -140.84
C ASN A 1026 -55.43 -55.00 -140.56
N PRO A 1027 -54.22 -54.42 -140.47
CA PRO A 1027 -54.02 -53.03 -140.10
C PRO A 1027 -54.70 -52.04 -141.04
N LEU A 1028 -54.59 -52.24 -142.36
CA LEU A 1028 -55.25 -51.35 -143.33
C LEU A 1028 -56.77 -51.47 -143.25
N VAL A 1029 -57.30 -52.67 -143.00
CA VAL A 1029 -58.75 -52.86 -142.78
C VAL A 1029 -59.20 -52.15 -141.50
N HIS A 1030 -58.42 -52.24 -140.43
CA HIS A 1030 -58.74 -51.53 -139.19
C HIS A 1030 -58.71 -50.01 -139.40
N PHE A 1031 -57.70 -49.51 -140.12
CA PHE A 1031 -57.55 -48.10 -140.47
C PHE A 1031 -58.73 -47.59 -141.31
N GLU A 1032 -59.04 -48.24 -142.42
CA GLU A 1032 -60.16 -47.89 -143.33
C GLU A 1032 -61.54 -47.98 -142.67
N VAL A 1033 -61.67 -48.70 -141.54
CA VAL A 1033 -62.94 -48.83 -140.80
C VAL A 1033 -63.05 -47.86 -139.62
N HIS A 1034 -61.94 -47.33 -139.10
CA HIS A 1034 -61.93 -46.42 -137.96
C HIS A 1034 -61.57 -44.98 -138.29
N PHE A 1035 -60.81 -44.74 -139.36
CA PHE A 1035 -60.26 -43.44 -139.68
C PHE A 1035 -60.61 -42.96 -141.09
N SER A 1036 -61.43 -43.71 -141.84
CA SER A 1036 -61.89 -43.36 -143.19
C SER A 1036 -63.40 -43.15 -143.27
#